data_AF-A0A8T7LLH3-F1
#
_entry.id   AF-A0A8T7LLH3-F1
#
_cell.length_a   1.000
_cell.length_b   1.000
_cell.length_c   1.000
_cell.angle_alpha   90.00
_cell.angle_beta   90.00
_cell.angle_gamma   90.00
#
_symmetry.space_group_name_H-M   'P 1'
#
loop_
_entity.id
_entity.type
_entity.pdbx_description
1 polymer ?
#
loop_
_entity_poly.entity_id
_entity_poly.type
_entity_poly.pdbx_seq_one_letter_code
_entity_poly.pdbx_strand_id
1 'polypeptide(L)'
;MSGDVVTYWLIAQALGIAGLPMARVLLGALPDRGYAFAKPLGLLLTGYLAWLAAMLGLAPFGTPLIVVAALVVFGGGLLALRGDRIARPAIGIVAAPAPGVHAPALRDAITGWLRSNRATIFTYEALFGVALVFLALLRTREYGFVGPHPWGTERPMDFAFFNAIRVSAMFPPHDPWMAGYSINYYYFGYLLMAAVSLLASVHPATGYNMSLALIFALTALGIAGMLHNLIVLAQPFAGRLPLGDHQAADPASPVDPGPPVTSSPPVTSPEKRAGALRGWSTAGRWLAVLLTVVAILLAGNQAGTLQLIVGDERVVALDGPQLVSAVAQALGGADTIVLPYPAHTGDFGEITTLTRTDRVADFNWWWPSRVVWDAQPVWNQEMQRFDNVRGYTITEFPFFSFWLGDMHPHVMALPFGVLALALALHTLVRPLPPRFHHDRLELLLCGVVLGSLYMMNSWDLPTYVLFFLAALALKTAASARPTVARQGDGGAPDAPAGEQGISATDQPPLLRQRSEQETGSASSQPAAPYWRAFLLNTTLLIAACTVLITPFLLTFTSLVGGRAPLIDLPLLGALTRVVGFVGRDKTSLHSFLIIFGMFLIPLAGLAALLSRDTARWLMLAAGIVAVAGIFIGFPLAALLPLCLAAVLLAWRHASRPADAFAFGALALGCAICFGTEVIYIRDVFESRMNTIFKFYYQTWLIWGVAAGYATWRVTGVAGRLPGAGRRTVVAHSALLLLPGVTLALLVSGLIYPWLTAGKAFTEGTYAGLEGRTPRERTPAGAEAIAWLRANVSGDAVILEAVGPSYDTGGLGYGGVASSTGLATIMGWEGHQQQWRGGDPALLAQIAPRAADVATIYTTTDAALARSLLVAYGVDYIYLGDTERRTYPPEGLAKLLELGDVVFQNSEVTIFKVN
;
A
#
# COMPACT_ATOMS: atom_id res chain seq x y z
N MET A 1 6.95 19.87 -19.54
CA MET A 1 5.78 19.45 -18.73
C MET A 1 4.78 18.60 -19.53
N SER A 2 4.07 19.12 -20.55
CA SER A 2 3.08 18.32 -21.29
C SER A 2 3.70 17.10 -21.97
N GLY A 3 4.91 17.24 -22.53
CA GLY A 3 5.69 16.13 -23.09
C GLY A 3 6.03 15.05 -22.06
N ASP A 4 6.60 15.44 -20.91
CA ASP A 4 7.07 14.49 -19.88
C ASP A 4 5.91 13.66 -19.28
N VAL A 5 4.78 14.32 -19.02
CA VAL A 5 3.57 13.64 -18.50
C VAL A 5 3.03 12.65 -19.52
N VAL A 6 2.96 13.01 -20.80
CA VAL A 6 2.53 12.11 -21.87
C VAL A 6 3.50 10.93 -22.01
N THR A 7 4.80 11.17 -21.95
CA THR A 7 5.83 10.10 -22.01
C THR A 7 5.65 9.10 -20.86
N TYR A 8 5.51 9.57 -19.62
CA TYR A 8 5.26 8.70 -18.46
C TYR A 8 3.93 7.95 -18.57
N TRP A 9 2.88 8.61 -19.06
CA TRP A 9 1.60 7.97 -19.33
C TRP A 9 1.76 6.84 -20.35
N LEU A 10 2.43 7.09 -21.49
CA LEU A 10 2.69 6.08 -22.52
C LEU A 10 3.52 4.89 -22.00
N ILE A 11 4.55 5.15 -21.19
CA ILE A 11 5.36 4.08 -20.58
C ILE A 11 4.52 3.25 -19.61
N ALA A 12 3.68 3.89 -18.79
CA ALA A 12 2.75 3.18 -17.92
C ALA A 12 1.75 2.33 -18.72
N GLN A 13 1.29 2.80 -19.89
CA GLN A 13 0.49 1.98 -20.80
C GLN A 13 1.27 0.80 -21.37
N ALA A 14 2.50 1.01 -21.81
CA ALA A 14 3.34 -0.06 -22.34
C ALA A 14 3.60 -1.16 -21.30
N LEU A 15 3.94 -0.78 -20.06
CA LEU A 15 4.10 -1.71 -18.94
C LEU A 15 2.77 -2.39 -18.57
N GLY A 16 1.66 -1.66 -18.62
CA GLY A 16 0.32 -2.24 -18.45
C GLY A 16 -0.03 -3.28 -19.51
N ILE A 17 0.30 -3.03 -20.79
CA ILE A 17 0.12 -3.99 -21.88
C ILE A 17 1.02 -5.21 -21.66
N ALA A 18 2.28 -5.00 -21.29
CA ALA A 18 3.21 -6.08 -20.98
C ALA A 18 2.71 -6.97 -19.82
N GLY A 19 2.19 -6.35 -18.75
CA GLY A 19 1.66 -7.04 -17.58
C GLY A 19 0.27 -7.64 -17.74
N LEU A 20 -0.55 -7.17 -18.70
CA LEU A 20 -1.96 -7.56 -18.82
C LEU A 20 -2.18 -9.07 -19.00
N PRO A 21 -1.44 -9.79 -19.86
CA PRO A 21 -1.57 -11.24 -19.95
C PRO A 21 -1.32 -11.95 -18.61
N MET A 22 -0.29 -11.53 -17.88
CA MET A 22 0.06 -12.11 -16.58
C MET A 22 -0.96 -11.74 -15.50
N ALA A 23 -1.50 -10.52 -15.52
CA ALA A 23 -2.58 -10.10 -14.63
C ALA A 23 -3.85 -10.92 -14.86
N ARG A 24 -4.13 -11.33 -16.10
CA ARG A 24 -5.25 -12.23 -16.40
C ARG A 24 -5.02 -13.65 -15.89
N VAL A 25 -3.79 -14.15 -15.91
CA VAL A 25 -3.44 -15.44 -15.30
C VAL A 25 -3.66 -15.36 -13.78
N LEU A 26 -3.08 -14.34 -13.14
CA LEU A 26 -3.01 -14.22 -11.68
C LEU A 26 -4.33 -13.76 -11.04
N LEU A 27 -5.07 -12.87 -11.69
CA LEU A 27 -6.25 -12.20 -11.14
C LEU A 27 -7.52 -12.45 -11.98
N GLY A 28 -7.48 -13.41 -12.91
CA GLY A 28 -8.56 -13.67 -13.87
C GLY A 28 -9.90 -14.09 -13.28
N ALA A 29 -9.96 -14.45 -12.00
CA ALA A 29 -11.20 -14.73 -11.28
C ALA A 29 -11.93 -13.46 -10.80
N LEU A 30 -11.24 -12.32 -10.71
CA LEU A 30 -11.86 -11.05 -10.34
C LEU A 30 -12.77 -10.56 -11.47
N PRO A 31 -13.87 -9.84 -11.15
CA PRO A 31 -14.77 -9.26 -12.14
C PRO A 31 -14.09 -8.46 -13.26
N ASP A 32 -13.08 -7.65 -12.92
CA ASP A 32 -12.33 -6.85 -13.89
C ASP A 32 -11.16 -7.60 -14.57
N ARG A 33 -11.02 -8.89 -14.29
CA ARG A 33 -10.00 -9.79 -14.85
C ARG A 33 -8.56 -9.30 -14.64
N GLY A 34 -8.31 -8.52 -13.59
CA GLY A 34 -6.99 -8.00 -13.25
C GLY A 34 -6.56 -6.74 -14.01
N TYR A 35 -7.46 -6.10 -14.77
CA TYR A 35 -7.10 -4.94 -15.60
C TYR A 35 -6.51 -3.78 -14.78
N ALA A 36 -7.13 -3.42 -13.65
CA ALA A 36 -6.64 -2.34 -12.78
C ALA A 36 -5.23 -2.61 -12.24
N PHE A 37 -4.84 -3.88 -12.16
CA PHE A 37 -3.59 -4.35 -11.59
C PHE A 37 -2.52 -4.66 -12.65
N ALA A 38 -2.86 -4.57 -13.93
CA ALA A 38 -1.93 -4.89 -15.03
C ALA A 38 -0.72 -3.94 -15.07
N LYS A 39 -0.92 -2.64 -14.83
CA LYS A 39 0.16 -1.65 -14.77
C LYS A 39 1.15 -1.90 -13.63
N PRO A 40 0.71 -1.99 -12.35
CA PRO A 40 1.65 -2.25 -11.26
C PRO A 40 2.28 -3.65 -11.37
N LEU A 41 1.54 -4.69 -11.77
CA LEU A 41 2.13 -6.02 -11.96
C LEU A 41 3.16 -6.04 -13.09
N GLY A 42 2.86 -5.37 -14.22
CA GLY A 42 3.78 -5.27 -15.35
C GLY A 42 5.08 -4.54 -14.99
N LEU A 43 4.98 -3.42 -14.26
CA LEU A 43 6.14 -2.70 -13.72
C LEU A 43 6.96 -3.58 -12.78
N LEU A 44 6.31 -4.24 -11.82
CA LEU A 44 6.96 -5.08 -10.81
C LEU A 44 7.70 -6.25 -11.46
N LEU A 45 7.05 -7.01 -12.34
CA LEU A 45 7.66 -8.18 -12.98
C LEU A 45 8.79 -7.77 -13.94
N THR A 46 8.61 -6.67 -14.68
CA THR A 46 9.65 -6.14 -15.56
C THR A 46 10.88 -5.73 -14.75
N GLY A 47 10.69 -4.94 -13.69
CA GLY A 47 11.77 -4.52 -12.82
C GLY A 47 12.43 -5.67 -12.07
N TYR A 48 11.65 -6.66 -11.61
CA TYR A 48 12.17 -7.85 -10.95
C TYR A 48 13.09 -8.67 -11.87
N LEU A 49 12.67 -8.92 -13.12
CA LEU A 49 13.49 -9.67 -14.07
C LEU A 49 14.75 -8.90 -14.48
N ALA A 50 14.64 -7.59 -14.71
CA ALA A 50 15.80 -6.75 -15.02
C ALA A 50 16.79 -6.68 -13.84
N TRP A 51 16.28 -6.51 -12.62
CA TRP A 51 17.07 -6.56 -11.39
C TRP A 51 17.76 -7.90 -11.24
N LEU A 52 17.04 -9.01 -11.35
CA LEU A 52 17.61 -10.35 -11.17
C LEU A 52 18.71 -10.64 -12.19
N ALA A 53 18.50 -10.25 -13.46
CA ALA A 53 19.53 -10.43 -14.49
C ALA A 53 20.80 -9.61 -14.21
N ALA A 54 20.65 -8.36 -13.77
CA ALA A 54 21.79 -7.51 -13.40
C ALA A 54 22.48 -7.99 -12.11
N MET A 55 21.72 -8.45 -11.13
CA MET A 55 22.22 -9.04 -9.87
C MET A 55 23.03 -10.31 -10.12
N LEU A 56 22.64 -11.11 -11.12
CA LEU A 56 23.31 -12.35 -11.49
C LEU A 56 24.47 -12.19 -12.48
N GLY A 57 24.82 -10.97 -12.90
CA GLY A 57 25.91 -10.79 -13.87
C GLY A 57 25.52 -11.04 -15.32
N LEU A 58 24.24 -11.23 -15.65
CA LEU A 58 23.80 -11.69 -16.98
C LEU A 58 23.74 -10.56 -18.01
N ALA A 59 23.40 -9.34 -17.60
CA ALA A 59 23.33 -8.16 -18.44
C ALA A 59 23.39 -6.88 -17.60
N PRO A 60 23.96 -5.77 -18.11
CA PRO A 60 23.95 -4.51 -17.40
C PRO A 60 22.52 -3.95 -17.30
N PHE A 61 22.19 -3.39 -16.14
CA PHE A 61 20.95 -2.67 -15.92
C PHE A 61 20.91 -1.40 -16.77
N GLY A 62 19.77 -1.17 -17.41
CA GLY A 62 19.57 -0.06 -18.33
C GLY A 62 18.39 -0.30 -19.25
N THR A 63 18.08 0.69 -20.10
CA THR A 63 16.93 0.67 -21.02
C THR A 63 16.82 -0.62 -21.85
N PRO A 64 17.91 -1.16 -22.46
CA PRO A 64 17.81 -2.41 -23.23
C PRO A 64 17.33 -3.61 -22.41
N LEU A 65 17.89 -3.81 -21.20
CA LEU A 65 17.50 -4.92 -20.33
C LEU A 65 16.05 -4.76 -19.84
N ILE A 66 15.63 -3.55 -19.49
CA ILE A 66 14.27 -3.25 -19.06
C ILE A 66 13.26 -3.59 -20.18
N VAL A 67 13.55 -3.21 -21.43
CA VAL A 67 12.68 -3.53 -22.58
C VAL A 67 12.62 -5.05 -22.82
N VAL A 68 13.76 -5.74 -22.79
CA VAL A 68 13.79 -7.22 -22.93
C VAL A 68 12.97 -7.88 -21.82
N ALA A 69 13.14 -7.45 -20.57
CA ALA A 69 12.36 -7.95 -19.44
C ALA A 69 10.85 -7.74 -19.67
N ALA A 70 10.41 -6.57 -20.14
CA ALA A 70 9.00 -6.31 -20.42
C ALA A 70 8.44 -7.23 -21.52
N LEU A 71 9.22 -7.48 -22.57
CA LEU A 71 8.86 -8.42 -23.64
C LEU A 71 8.76 -9.87 -23.13
N VAL A 72 9.66 -10.27 -22.23
CA VAL A 72 9.61 -11.58 -21.56
C VAL A 72 8.36 -11.72 -20.69
N VAL A 73 8.00 -10.69 -19.91
CA VAL A 73 6.76 -10.69 -19.12
C VAL A 73 5.54 -10.85 -20.03
N PHE A 74 5.48 -10.08 -21.13
CA PHE A 74 4.39 -10.15 -22.09
C PHE A 74 4.29 -11.52 -22.76
N GLY A 75 5.40 -12.02 -23.32
CA GLY A 75 5.47 -13.31 -24.02
C GLY A 75 5.19 -14.49 -23.10
N GLY A 76 5.78 -14.48 -21.90
CA GLY A 76 5.55 -15.47 -20.86
C GLY A 76 4.08 -15.50 -20.41
N GLY A 77 3.45 -14.34 -20.25
CA GLY A 77 2.02 -14.25 -19.94
C GLY A 77 1.13 -14.77 -21.07
N LEU A 78 1.45 -14.50 -22.35
CA LEU A 78 0.71 -15.08 -23.48
C LEU A 78 0.86 -16.60 -23.56
N LEU A 79 2.05 -17.13 -23.29
CA LEU A 79 2.30 -18.58 -23.24
C LEU A 79 1.54 -19.22 -22.08
N ALA A 80 1.56 -18.60 -20.89
CA ALA A 80 0.80 -19.06 -19.74
C ALA A 80 -0.70 -19.12 -20.06
N LEU A 81 -1.23 -18.10 -20.74
CA LEU A 81 -2.62 -18.11 -21.20
C LEU A 81 -2.90 -19.20 -22.26
N ARG A 82 -1.93 -19.62 -23.07
CA ARG A 82 -2.14 -20.71 -24.05
C ARG A 82 -2.03 -22.10 -23.41
N GLY A 83 -1.14 -22.25 -22.44
CA GLY A 83 -0.85 -23.51 -21.76
C GLY A 83 -1.87 -23.84 -20.67
N ASP A 84 -2.39 -22.82 -19.99
CA ASP A 84 -3.65 -22.98 -19.26
C ASP A 84 -4.72 -23.31 -20.30
N ARG A 85 -5.43 -24.41 -20.06
CA ARG A 85 -6.69 -24.72 -20.75
C ARG A 85 -7.70 -23.63 -20.40
N ILE A 86 -7.57 -22.44 -20.98
CA ILE A 86 -8.45 -21.28 -20.82
C ILE A 86 -9.83 -21.65 -21.33
N ALA A 87 -10.58 -22.26 -20.44
CA ALA A 87 -12.02 -22.21 -20.27
C ALA A 87 -12.41 -23.27 -19.22
N ARG A 88 -11.81 -23.25 -18.03
CA ARG A 88 -12.67 -23.48 -16.87
C ARG A 88 -13.34 -22.14 -16.60
N PRO A 89 -14.66 -22.02 -16.84
CA PRO A 89 -15.33 -20.77 -16.53
C PRO A 89 -15.10 -20.51 -15.05
N ALA A 90 -14.37 -19.44 -14.73
CA ALA A 90 -14.31 -18.85 -13.39
C ALA A 90 -15.66 -18.22 -12.98
N ILE A 91 -16.76 -18.78 -13.49
CA ILE A 91 -18.14 -18.49 -13.15
C ILE A 91 -18.74 -19.85 -12.79
N GLY A 92 -18.92 -20.11 -11.51
CA GLY A 92 -19.66 -21.28 -11.02
C GLY A 92 -21.18 -21.18 -11.29
N ILE A 93 -21.58 -20.82 -12.52
CA ILE A 93 -23.00 -20.75 -12.95
C ILE A 93 -23.21 -21.31 -14.36
N VAL A 94 -22.18 -21.56 -15.17
CA VAL A 94 -22.37 -22.26 -16.46
C VAL A 94 -21.74 -23.64 -16.35
N ALA A 95 -22.58 -24.66 -16.49
CA ALA A 95 -22.17 -26.04 -16.65
C ALA A 95 -21.03 -26.13 -17.68
N ALA A 96 -20.15 -27.12 -17.53
CA ALA A 96 -19.17 -27.42 -18.58
C ALA A 96 -19.88 -27.43 -19.94
N PRO A 97 -19.31 -26.81 -20.99
CA PRO A 97 -19.93 -26.81 -22.31
C PRO A 97 -20.25 -28.26 -22.68
N ALA A 98 -21.47 -28.48 -23.19
CA ALA A 98 -21.89 -29.79 -23.67
C ALA A 98 -20.83 -30.36 -24.63
N PRO A 99 -20.62 -31.69 -24.64
CA PRO A 99 -19.67 -32.31 -25.57
C PRO A 99 -19.96 -31.83 -27.00
N GLY A 100 -19.00 -31.14 -27.63
CA GLY A 100 -19.13 -30.62 -29.00
C GLY A 100 -19.12 -29.09 -29.14
N VAL A 101 -19.26 -28.30 -28.07
CA VAL A 101 -19.15 -26.83 -28.15
C VAL A 101 -17.69 -26.40 -27.94
N HIS A 102 -17.03 -25.91 -28.98
CA HIS A 102 -15.67 -25.40 -28.89
C HIS A 102 -15.65 -24.11 -28.04
N ALA A 103 -14.78 -24.07 -27.03
CA ALA A 103 -14.52 -22.83 -26.31
C ALA A 103 -14.01 -21.78 -27.31
N PRO A 104 -14.46 -20.51 -27.23
CA PRO A 104 -13.99 -19.46 -28.11
C PRO A 104 -12.46 -19.37 -28.03
N ALA A 105 -11.81 -19.08 -29.16
CA ALA A 105 -10.38 -18.87 -29.17
C ALA A 105 -10.02 -17.80 -28.12
N LEU A 106 -8.86 -17.94 -27.47
CA LEU A 106 -8.37 -16.99 -26.46
C LEU A 106 -8.50 -15.52 -26.91
N ARG A 107 -8.24 -15.28 -28.19
CA ARG A 107 -8.41 -13.99 -28.85
C ARG A 107 -9.85 -13.46 -28.77
N ASP A 108 -10.85 -14.29 -29.03
CA ASP A 108 -12.26 -13.92 -29.04
C ASP A 108 -12.79 -13.69 -27.62
N ALA A 109 -12.29 -14.46 -26.64
CA ALA A 109 -12.59 -14.25 -25.23
C ALA A 109 -12.03 -12.91 -24.71
N ILE A 110 -10.79 -12.57 -25.06
CA ILE A 110 -10.15 -11.31 -24.67
C ILE A 110 -10.83 -10.12 -25.35
N THR A 111 -11.00 -10.18 -26.67
CA THR A 111 -11.60 -9.08 -27.43
C THR A 111 -13.07 -8.88 -27.07
N GLY A 112 -13.81 -9.97 -26.81
CA GLY A 112 -15.17 -9.93 -26.29
C GLY A 112 -15.23 -9.23 -24.94
N TRP A 113 -14.39 -9.62 -23.98
CA TRP A 113 -14.36 -8.98 -22.66
C TRP A 113 -14.01 -7.49 -22.73
N LEU A 114 -13.00 -7.11 -23.53
CA LEU A 114 -12.61 -5.71 -23.71
C LEU A 114 -13.76 -4.87 -24.25
N ARG A 115 -14.50 -5.37 -25.25
CA ARG A 115 -15.66 -4.67 -25.83
C ARG A 115 -16.79 -4.53 -24.82
N SER A 116 -17.09 -5.58 -24.06
CA SER A 116 -18.15 -5.57 -23.05
C SER A 116 -17.83 -4.69 -21.83
N ASN A 117 -16.55 -4.44 -21.54
CA ASN A 117 -16.09 -3.68 -20.38
C ASN A 117 -15.47 -2.32 -20.73
N ARG A 118 -15.68 -1.83 -21.96
CA ARG A 118 -15.10 -0.56 -22.45
C ARG A 118 -15.34 0.63 -21.52
N ALA A 119 -16.50 0.70 -20.87
CA ALA A 119 -16.83 1.78 -19.94
C ALA A 119 -15.98 1.71 -18.67
N THR A 120 -15.84 0.51 -18.08
CA THR A 120 -14.97 0.29 -16.91
C THR A 120 -13.52 0.60 -17.23
N ILE A 121 -13.03 0.14 -18.39
CA ILE A 121 -11.68 0.41 -18.87
C ILE A 121 -11.47 1.93 -19.03
N PHE A 122 -12.37 2.61 -19.72
CA PHE A 122 -12.29 4.06 -19.90
C PHE A 122 -12.27 4.80 -18.55
N THR A 123 -13.13 4.41 -17.60
CA THR A 123 -13.14 5.04 -16.27
C THR A 123 -11.84 4.80 -15.51
N TYR A 124 -11.27 3.60 -15.57
CA TYR A 124 -9.96 3.32 -14.99
C TYR A 124 -8.84 4.15 -15.62
N GLU A 125 -8.79 4.23 -16.94
CA GLU A 125 -7.77 5.03 -17.64
C GLU A 125 -7.94 6.54 -17.39
N ALA A 126 -9.18 7.04 -17.34
CA ALA A 126 -9.46 8.42 -17.01
C ALA A 126 -9.04 8.76 -15.57
N LEU A 127 -9.38 7.89 -14.60
CA LEU A 127 -8.98 8.07 -13.21
C LEU A 127 -7.46 8.04 -13.06
N PHE A 128 -6.78 7.08 -13.70
CA PHE A 128 -5.32 7.01 -13.72
C PHE A 128 -4.69 8.27 -14.32
N GLY A 129 -5.18 8.72 -15.48
CA GLY A 129 -4.68 9.92 -16.15
C GLY A 129 -4.89 11.19 -15.33
N VAL A 130 -6.07 11.36 -14.74
CA VAL A 130 -6.38 12.51 -13.85
C VAL A 130 -5.48 12.49 -12.61
N ALA A 131 -5.29 11.34 -11.98
CA ALA A 131 -4.42 11.20 -10.80
C ALA A 131 -2.95 11.53 -11.13
N LEU A 132 -2.45 11.03 -12.28
CA LEU A 132 -1.10 11.31 -12.76
C LEU A 132 -0.91 12.81 -13.03
N VAL A 133 -1.83 13.42 -13.77
CA VAL A 133 -1.78 14.86 -14.10
C VAL A 133 -1.90 15.71 -12.84
N PHE A 134 -2.82 15.38 -11.93
CA PHE A 134 -3.01 16.11 -10.68
C PHE A 134 -1.72 16.21 -9.87
N LEU A 135 -1.06 15.07 -9.60
CA LEU A 135 0.16 15.10 -8.80
C LEU A 135 1.32 15.72 -9.58
N ALA A 136 1.46 15.44 -10.88
CA ALA A 136 2.50 16.09 -11.69
C ALA A 136 2.36 17.62 -11.67
N LEU A 137 1.14 18.14 -11.78
CA LEU A 137 0.86 19.57 -11.66
C LEU A 137 1.17 20.10 -10.25
N LEU A 138 0.80 19.37 -9.20
CA LEU A 138 1.14 19.75 -7.83
C LEU A 138 2.65 19.86 -7.63
N ARG A 139 3.41 18.89 -8.15
CA ARG A 139 4.88 18.88 -8.09
C ARG A 139 5.53 20.00 -8.91
N THR A 140 4.81 20.68 -9.80
CA THR A 140 5.34 21.87 -10.49
C THR A 140 5.25 23.15 -9.69
N ARG A 141 4.57 23.11 -8.53
CA ARG A 141 4.35 24.27 -7.67
C ARG A 141 5.41 24.33 -6.58
N GLU A 142 5.98 25.50 -6.39
CA GLU A 142 6.78 25.84 -5.22
C GLU A 142 5.89 26.61 -4.23
N TYR A 143 5.70 26.06 -3.03
CA TYR A 143 4.92 26.66 -1.96
C TYR A 143 5.48 26.30 -0.57
N GLY A 144 6.08 27.27 0.10
CA GLY A 144 6.71 27.08 1.41
C GLY A 144 7.87 26.09 1.36
N PHE A 145 7.85 25.08 2.23
CA PHE A 145 8.88 24.01 2.28
C PHE A 145 8.74 22.97 1.16
N VAL A 146 7.60 22.97 0.46
CA VAL A 146 7.24 21.94 -0.50
C VAL A 146 7.32 22.48 -1.93
N GLY A 147 8.08 21.78 -2.76
CA GLY A 147 8.24 22.10 -4.17
C GLY A 147 8.98 20.99 -4.91
N PRO A 148 9.20 21.13 -6.24
CA PRO A 148 9.90 20.14 -7.06
C PRO A 148 11.33 19.82 -6.59
N HIS A 149 11.94 20.68 -5.77
CA HIS A 149 13.31 20.49 -5.29
C HIS A 149 13.47 19.21 -4.44
N PRO A 150 14.48 18.37 -4.72
CA PRO A 150 14.76 17.16 -3.95
C PRO A 150 15.63 17.48 -2.72
N TRP A 151 15.22 18.44 -1.89
CA TRP A 151 16.00 18.89 -0.73
C TRP A 151 15.18 19.11 0.54
N GLY A 152 15.77 18.82 1.71
CA GLY A 152 15.12 18.94 3.02
C GLY A 152 14.45 17.64 3.46
N THR A 153 14.47 17.36 4.76
CA THR A 153 14.12 16.05 5.35
C THR A 153 14.90 14.92 4.67
N GLU A 154 14.25 13.86 4.20
CA GLU A 154 14.89 12.69 3.58
C GLU A 154 14.96 12.76 2.04
N ARG A 155 14.40 13.80 1.41
CA ARG A 155 14.42 13.99 -0.06
C ARG A 155 15.83 13.91 -0.69
N PRO A 156 16.91 14.44 -0.07
CA PRO A 156 18.26 14.27 -0.62
C PRO A 156 18.67 12.79 -0.74
N MET A 157 18.30 11.97 0.25
CA MET A 157 18.61 10.53 0.30
C MET A 157 17.84 9.77 -0.77
N ASP A 158 16.54 10.03 -0.85
CA ASP A 158 15.71 9.41 -1.88
C ASP A 158 16.21 9.72 -3.28
N PHE A 159 16.63 10.97 -3.51
CA PHE A 159 17.18 11.40 -4.79
C PHE A 159 18.55 10.80 -5.07
N ALA A 160 19.41 10.69 -4.05
CA ALA A 160 20.70 10.02 -4.14
C ALA A 160 20.55 8.55 -4.53
N PHE A 161 19.69 7.79 -3.85
CA PHE A 161 19.44 6.38 -4.16
C PHE A 161 18.79 6.19 -5.54
N PHE A 162 17.83 7.03 -5.88
CA PHE A 162 17.24 7.04 -7.22
C PHE A 162 18.30 7.26 -8.31
N ASN A 163 19.24 8.19 -8.12
CA ASN A 163 20.28 8.46 -9.10
C ASN A 163 21.40 7.41 -9.12
N ALA A 164 21.81 6.90 -7.95
CA ALA A 164 22.81 5.84 -7.84
C ALA A 164 22.38 4.59 -8.62
N ILE A 165 21.11 4.18 -8.50
CA ILE A 165 20.55 3.06 -9.27
C ILE A 165 20.53 3.37 -10.77
N ARG A 166 20.20 4.61 -11.17
CA ARG A 166 20.17 5.00 -12.60
C ARG A 166 21.53 4.93 -13.27
N VAL A 167 22.62 5.10 -12.52
CA VAL A 167 23.99 5.05 -13.02
C VAL A 167 24.72 3.74 -12.70
N SER A 168 24.10 2.85 -11.91
CA SER A 168 24.61 1.50 -11.61
C SER A 168 24.33 0.53 -12.76
N ALA A 169 25.38 -0.03 -13.36
CA ALA A 169 25.23 -1.08 -14.37
C ALA A 169 24.98 -2.47 -13.74
N MET A 170 25.56 -2.73 -12.57
CA MET A 170 25.49 -4.02 -11.87
C MET A 170 24.85 -3.87 -10.49
N PHE A 171 24.34 -4.98 -9.96
CA PHE A 171 23.66 -5.00 -8.66
C PHE A 171 24.37 -5.95 -7.68
N PRO A 172 24.41 -5.64 -6.37
CA PRO A 172 23.72 -4.52 -5.69
C PRO A 172 24.32 -3.14 -6.07
N PRO A 173 23.52 -2.05 -6.05
CA PRO A 173 23.97 -0.74 -6.50
C PRO A 173 24.93 -0.13 -5.47
N HIS A 174 25.88 0.70 -5.90
CA HIS A 174 26.80 1.38 -5.00
C HIS A 174 26.06 2.39 -4.11
N ASP A 175 26.56 2.59 -2.90
CA ASP A 175 26.06 3.59 -1.97
C ASP A 175 26.60 4.97 -2.36
N PRO A 176 25.74 5.95 -2.72
CA PRO A 176 26.20 7.28 -3.10
C PRO A 176 26.89 8.03 -1.95
N TRP A 177 26.68 7.63 -0.69
CA TRP A 177 27.20 8.33 0.48
C TRP A 177 28.18 7.52 1.32
N MET A 178 28.62 6.36 0.83
CA MET A 178 29.69 5.59 1.47
C MET A 178 30.43 4.75 0.43
N ALA A 179 31.41 5.37 -0.25
CA ALA A 179 32.19 4.75 -1.32
C ALA A 179 32.82 3.41 -0.90
N GLY A 180 32.78 2.44 -1.82
CA GLY A 180 33.24 1.06 -1.61
C GLY A 180 32.17 0.11 -1.05
N TYR A 181 30.95 0.57 -0.79
CA TYR A 181 29.84 -0.24 -0.31
C TYR A 181 28.63 -0.18 -1.23
N SER A 182 27.73 -1.15 -1.08
CA SER A 182 26.39 -1.09 -1.67
C SER A 182 25.39 -0.39 -0.74
N ILE A 183 24.30 0.12 -1.32
CA ILE A 183 23.16 0.67 -0.57
C ILE A 183 22.63 -0.38 0.41
N ASN A 184 22.75 -0.13 1.72
CA ASN A 184 22.16 -0.99 2.75
C ASN A 184 20.75 -0.51 3.13
N TYR A 185 19.85 -0.48 2.15
CA TYR A 185 18.49 0.05 2.27
C TYR A 185 17.51 -0.70 1.36
N TYR A 186 16.20 -0.47 1.53
CA TYR A 186 15.13 -1.07 0.70
C TYR A 186 15.08 -0.48 -0.72
N TYR A 187 16.11 -0.76 -1.53
CA TYR A 187 16.34 -0.03 -2.78
C TYR A 187 15.40 -0.43 -3.94
N PHE A 188 14.61 -1.51 -3.83
CA PHE A 188 13.88 -2.05 -4.97
C PHE A 188 12.74 -1.13 -5.45
N GLY A 189 12.12 -0.37 -4.54
CA GLY A 189 11.14 0.65 -4.94
C GLY A 189 11.76 1.73 -5.83
N TYR A 190 12.95 2.22 -5.45
CA TYR A 190 13.71 3.18 -6.24
C TYR A 190 14.12 2.58 -7.59
N LEU A 191 14.46 1.29 -7.64
CA LEU A 191 14.77 0.59 -8.89
C LEU A 191 13.60 0.61 -9.87
N LEU A 192 12.38 0.34 -9.40
CA LEU A 192 11.19 0.38 -10.27
C LEU A 192 10.97 1.79 -10.84
N MET A 193 11.19 2.82 -10.03
CA MET A 193 11.01 4.21 -10.46
C MET A 193 12.14 4.67 -11.39
N ALA A 194 13.38 4.30 -11.09
CA ALA A 194 14.55 4.51 -11.95
C ALA A 194 14.35 3.85 -13.32
N ALA A 195 13.78 2.64 -13.38
CA ALA A 195 13.50 1.94 -14.63
C ALA A 195 12.54 2.75 -15.53
N VAL A 196 11.47 3.31 -14.97
CA VAL A 196 10.55 4.17 -15.72
C VAL A 196 11.25 5.46 -16.17
N SER A 197 12.08 6.06 -15.32
CA SER A 197 12.82 7.26 -15.68
C SER A 197 13.85 7.03 -16.79
N LEU A 198 14.50 5.86 -16.82
CA LEU A 198 15.44 5.48 -17.89
C LEU A 198 14.70 5.24 -19.21
N LEU A 199 13.55 4.55 -19.18
CA LEU A 199 12.68 4.39 -20.36
C LEU A 199 12.21 5.75 -20.90
N ALA A 200 11.93 6.70 -20.00
CA ALA A 200 11.50 8.05 -20.38
C ALA A 200 12.64 8.94 -20.91
N SER A 201 13.90 8.60 -20.62
CA SER A 201 15.07 9.40 -21.01
C SER A 201 14.97 10.88 -20.60
N VAL A 202 14.41 11.15 -19.42
CA VAL A 202 14.23 12.51 -18.88
C VAL A 202 15.33 12.91 -17.89
N HIS A 203 15.42 14.22 -17.62
CA HIS A 203 16.30 14.75 -16.57
C HIS A 203 16.02 14.05 -15.21
N PRO A 204 17.06 13.71 -14.42
CA PRO A 204 16.94 13.07 -13.11
C PRO A 204 15.84 13.63 -12.21
N ALA A 205 15.83 14.94 -11.98
CA ALA A 205 14.88 15.61 -11.10
C ALA A 205 13.43 15.55 -11.63
N THR A 206 13.26 15.65 -12.96
CA THR A 206 11.96 15.43 -13.61
C THR A 206 11.49 14.00 -13.40
N GLY A 207 12.40 13.03 -13.55
CA GLY A 207 12.11 11.62 -13.31
C GLY A 207 11.69 11.32 -11.88
N TYR A 208 12.35 11.94 -10.89
CA TYR A 208 12.00 11.85 -9.47
C TYR A 208 10.57 12.36 -9.20
N ASN A 209 10.24 13.59 -9.65
CA ASN A 209 8.91 14.16 -9.45
C ASN A 209 7.80 13.42 -10.23
N MET A 210 8.11 12.93 -11.44
CA MET A 210 7.17 12.11 -12.21
C MET A 210 6.98 10.71 -11.62
N SER A 211 7.97 10.17 -10.92
CA SER A 211 7.85 8.90 -10.20
C SER A 211 6.85 9.00 -9.06
N LEU A 212 6.90 10.08 -8.27
CA LEU A 212 5.85 10.37 -7.27
C LEU A 212 4.45 10.39 -7.91
N ALA A 213 4.31 11.06 -9.06
CA ALA A 213 3.04 11.13 -9.78
C ALA A 213 2.55 9.77 -10.28
N LEU A 214 3.47 8.93 -10.76
CA LEU A 214 3.16 7.57 -11.18
C LEU A 214 2.73 6.69 -10.00
N ILE A 215 3.42 6.76 -8.86
CA ILE A 215 3.06 6.00 -7.64
C ILE A 215 1.64 6.37 -7.20
N PHE A 216 1.32 7.67 -7.16
CA PHE A 216 -0.02 8.14 -6.82
C PHE A 216 -1.09 7.61 -7.78
N ALA A 217 -0.82 7.69 -9.09
CA ALA A 217 -1.75 7.21 -10.13
C ALA A 217 -1.96 5.69 -10.10
N LEU A 218 -0.89 4.91 -9.93
CA LEU A 218 -0.97 3.45 -9.81
C LEU A 218 -1.75 3.03 -8.55
N THR A 219 -1.54 3.75 -7.44
CA THR A 219 -2.27 3.49 -6.19
C THR A 219 -3.75 3.83 -6.34
N ALA A 220 -4.08 4.97 -6.96
CA ALA A 220 -5.45 5.37 -7.23
C ALA A 220 -6.19 4.35 -8.10
N LEU A 221 -5.52 3.86 -9.16
CA LEU A 221 -6.04 2.80 -10.02
C LEU A 221 -6.25 1.49 -9.26
N GLY A 222 -5.30 1.08 -8.41
CA GLY A 222 -5.41 -0.12 -7.58
C GLY A 222 -6.59 -0.04 -6.61
N ILE A 223 -6.76 1.08 -5.90
CA ILE A 223 -7.87 1.30 -4.97
C ILE A 223 -9.21 1.25 -5.72
N ALA A 224 -9.27 1.89 -6.89
CA ALA A 224 -10.46 1.84 -7.74
C ALA A 224 -10.79 0.41 -8.19
N GLY A 225 -9.77 -0.35 -8.59
CA GLY A 225 -9.86 -1.77 -8.91
C GLY A 225 -10.41 -2.60 -7.75
N MET A 226 -9.85 -2.43 -6.56
CA MET A 226 -10.30 -3.13 -5.36
C MET A 226 -11.77 -2.87 -5.06
N LEU A 227 -12.17 -1.59 -4.97
CA LEU A 227 -13.56 -1.27 -4.63
C LEU A 227 -14.54 -1.71 -5.72
N HIS A 228 -14.21 -1.51 -7.00
CA HIS A 228 -15.04 -1.97 -8.11
C HIS A 228 -15.30 -3.48 -8.01
N ASN A 229 -14.25 -4.29 -7.82
CA ASN A 229 -14.37 -5.73 -7.70
C ASN A 229 -15.20 -6.13 -6.46
N LEU A 230 -14.99 -5.50 -5.30
CA LEU A 230 -15.78 -5.77 -4.09
C LEU A 230 -17.27 -5.46 -4.29
N ILE A 231 -17.60 -4.33 -4.92
CA ILE A 231 -18.98 -3.93 -5.23
C ILE A 231 -19.64 -4.96 -6.15
N VAL A 232 -18.97 -5.34 -7.25
CA VAL A 232 -19.53 -6.29 -8.22
C VAL A 232 -19.73 -7.67 -7.59
N LEU A 233 -18.77 -8.16 -6.81
CA LEU A 233 -18.86 -9.45 -6.10
C LEU A 233 -19.98 -9.48 -5.05
N ALA A 234 -20.41 -8.33 -4.53
CA ALA A 234 -21.46 -8.23 -3.52
C ALA A 234 -22.88 -8.10 -4.11
N GLN A 235 -23.00 -7.92 -5.43
CA GLN A 235 -24.29 -7.91 -6.14
C GLN A 235 -24.75 -9.36 -6.41
N PRO A 236 -26.02 -9.73 -6.16
CA PRO A 236 -26.54 -11.00 -6.62
C PRO A 236 -26.59 -11.02 -8.14
N PHE A 237 -26.07 -12.09 -8.74
CA PHE A 237 -26.14 -12.33 -10.18
C PHE A 237 -27.60 -12.36 -10.65
N ALA A 238 -28.02 -11.35 -11.41
CA ALA A 238 -29.24 -11.40 -12.21
C ALA A 238 -28.92 -12.11 -13.53
N GLY A 239 -29.20 -13.42 -13.61
CA GLY A 239 -28.91 -14.19 -14.83
C GLY A 239 -29.29 -15.65 -14.71
N ARG A 240 -30.60 -15.94 -14.68
CA ARG A 240 -31.11 -17.20 -15.24
C ARG A 240 -31.42 -16.90 -16.70
N LEU A 241 -30.74 -17.58 -17.62
CA LEU A 241 -31.24 -17.77 -18.98
C LEU A 241 -32.63 -18.43 -18.87
N PRO A 242 -33.62 -18.05 -19.70
CA PRO A 242 -34.82 -18.84 -19.85
C PRO A 242 -34.39 -20.18 -20.45
N LEU A 243 -34.45 -21.25 -19.66
CA LEU A 243 -34.63 -22.57 -20.24
C LEU A 243 -35.99 -22.49 -20.91
N GLY A 244 -35.99 -22.31 -22.23
CA GLY A 244 -37.19 -22.51 -23.02
C GLY A 244 -37.59 -23.95 -22.86
N ASP A 245 -38.71 -24.18 -22.17
CA ASP A 245 -39.47 -25.41 -22.34
C ASP A 245 -39.97 -25.41 -23.79
N HIS A 246 -39.12 -25.90 -24.70
CA HIS A 246 -39.61 -26.47 -25.95
C HIS A 246 -40.29 -27.79 -25.60
N GLN A 247 -41.54 -27.70 -25.11
CA GLN A 247 -42.46 -28.81 -25.25
C GLN A 247 -42.65 -29.05 -26.75
N ALA A 248 -42.32 -30.27 -27.15
CA ALA A 248 -42.57 -30.80 -28.48
C ALA A 248 -44.04 -30.60 -28.83
N ALA A 249 -44.29 -29.95 -29.96
CA ALA A 249 -45.61 -29.91 -30.58
C ALA A 249 -45.94 -31.32 -31.10
N ASP A 250 -46.99 -31.92 -30.54
CA ASP A 250 -47.62 -33.13 -31.05
C ASP A 250 -48.66 -32.73 -32.13
N PRO A 251 -48.55 -33.21 -33.38
CA PRO A 251 -49.40 -32.75 -34.47
C PRO A 251 -50.56 -33.74 -34.72
N ALA A 252 -51.63 -33.69 -33.92
CA ALA A 252 -52.94 -34.24 -34.32
C ALA A 252 -54.04 -33.93 -33.28
N SER A 253 -54.92 -32.97 -33.58
CA SER A 253 -56.38 -33.10 -33.37
C SER A 253 -57.12 -31.86 -33.92
N PRO A 254 -58.34 -32.02 -34.49
CA PRO A 254 -59.08 -30.93 -35.12
C PRO A 254 -59.79 -30.06 -34.07
N VAL A 255 -59.80 -28.75 -34.29
CA VAL A 255 -60.49 -27.74 -33.46
C VAL A 255 -61.88 -27.48 -34.02
N ASP A 256 -62.90 -27.63 -33.17
CA ASP A 256 -64.28 -27.17 -33.35
C ASP A 256 -64.42 -25.70 -32.84
N PRO A 257 -65.20 -24.80 -33.49
CA PRO A 257 -65.22 -23.39 -33.13
C PRO A 257 -66.35 -23.06 -32.12
N GLY A 258 -65.97 -22.68 -30.90
CA GLY A 258 -66.87 -22.12 -29.87
C GLY A 258 -66.52 -20.66 -29.51
N PRO A 259 -67.48 -19.87 -28.98
CA PRO A 259 -67.60 -18.42 -29.19
C PRO A 259 -66.80 -17.54 -28.21
N PRO A 260 -66.69 -16.21 -28.44
CA PRO A 260 -65.64 -15.38 -27.84
C PRO A 260 -65.98 -14.99 -26.41
N VAL A 261 -65.01 -15.15 -25.50
CA VAL A 261 -65.08 -14.61 -24.14
C VAL A 261 -64.06 -13.49 -23.96
N THR A 262 -64.63 -12.40 -23.46
CA THR A 262 -64.15 -11.07 -23.11
C THR A 262 -62.82 -10.98 -22.33
N SER A 263 -61.99 -10.04 -22.79
CA SER A 263 -61.01 -9.21 -22.07
C SER A 263 -60.45 -9.71 -20.72
N SER A 264 -59.24 -10.27 -20.76
CA SER A 264 -58.31 -10.31 -19.61
C SER A 264 -57.36 -9.10 -19.65
N PRO A 265 -56.93 -8.55 -18.49
CA PRO A 265 -56.00 -7.42 -18.45
C PRO A 265 -54.61 -7.84 -18.97
N PRO A 266 -53.78 -6.90 -19.45
CA PRO A 266 -52.51 -7.24 -20.07
C PRO A 266 -51.58 -7.91 -19.04
N VAL A 267 -51.11 -9.11 -19.40
CA VAL A 267 -50.01 -9.80 -18.74
C VAL A 267 -48.81 -8.86 -18.75
N THR A 268 -48.52 -8.28 -17.59
CA THR A 268 -47.30 -7.48 -17.40
C THR A 268 -46.10 -8.36 -17.68
N SER A 269 -45.25 -7.90 -18.59
CA SER A 269 -43.98 -8.54 -18.95
C SER A 269 -43.17 -8.99 -17.72
N PRO A 270 -42.38 -10.08 -17.83
CA PRO A 270 -41.50 -10.56 -16.76
C PRO A 270 -40.48 -9.50 -16.27
N GLU A 271 -40.30 -8.40 -17.00
CA GLU A 271 -39.41 -7.30 -16.63
C GLU A 271 -39.82 -6.55 -15.36
N LYS A 272 -41.09 -6.61 -14.94
CA LYS A 272 -41.56 -5.88 -13.74
C LYS A 272 -41.36 -6.62 -12.41
N ARG A 273 -40.98 -7.90 -12.39
CA ARG A 273 -40.74 -8.66 -11.14
C ARG A 273 -39.26 -8.82 -10.75
N ALA A 274 -38.32 -8.29 -11.54
CA ALA A 274 -36.88 -8.26 -11.24
C ALA A 274 -36.43 -6.98 -10.48
N GLY A 275 -37.28 -6.43 -9.61
CA GLY A 275 -37.13 -5.09 -9.03
C GLY A 275 -36.14 -4.91 -7.86
N ALA A 276 -35.51 -5.95 -7.33
CA ALA A 276 -34.89 -5.87 -5.98
C ALA A 276 -33.37 -5.59 -5.93
N LEU A 277 -32.72 -5.28 -7.06
CA LEU A 277 -31.28 -4.92 -7.10
C LEU A 277 -30.96 -3.53 -7.65
N ARG A 278 -31.97 -2.73 -7.99
CA ARG A 278 -31.81 -1.34 -8.45
C ARG A 278 -31.52 -0.35 -7.31
N GLY A 279 -30.55 -0.66 -6.43
CA GLY A 279 -30.18 0.28 -5.36
C GLY A 279 -29.24 1.40 -5.82
N TRP A 280 -28.33 1.11 -6.76
CA TRP A 280 -27.31 2.06 -7.19
C TRP A 280 -27.19 2.07 -8.70
N SER A 281 -27.27 3.25 -9.30
CA SER A 281 -26.94 3.43 -10.72
C SER A 281 -25.46 3.12 -10.96
N THR A 282 -25.08 2.88 -12.22
CA THR A 282 -23.65 2.76 -12.59
C THR A 282 -22.86 3.99 -12.14
N ALA A 283 -23.43 5.19 -12.27
CA ALA A 283 -22.83 6.43 -11.78
C ALA A 283 -22.60 6.40 -10.26
N GLY A 284 -23.58 5.95 -9.47
CA GLY A 284 -23.41 5.85 -8.02
C GLY A 284 -22.29 4.89 -7.62
N ARG A 285 -22.11 3.76 -8.32
CA ARG A 285 -21.00 2.82 -8.03
C ARG A 285 -19.64 3.49 -8.24
N TRP A 286 -19.49 4.22 -9.33
CA TRP A 286 -18.26 4.96 -9.61
C TRP A 286 -18.06 6.16 -8.68
N LEU A 287 -19.13 6.77 -8.18
CA LEU A 287 -19.04 7.77 -7.12
C LEU A 287 -18.46 7.17 -5.83
N ALA A 288 -18.93 5.99 -5.41
CA ALA A 288 -18.36 5.30 -4.25
C ALA A 288 -16.86 4.97 -4.46
N VAL A 289 -16.49 4.56 -5.68
CA VAL A 289 -15.09 4.34 -6.08
C VAL A 289 -14.27 5.61 -5.95
N LEU A 290 -14.74 6.71 -6.53
CA LEU A 290 -14.06 8.00 -6.47
C LEU A 290 -13.90 8.48 -5.02
N LEU A 291 -14.98 8.44 -4.22
CA LEU A 291 -14.92 8.86 -2.82
C LEU A 291 -13.95 8.02 -1.98
N THR A 292 -13.81 6.73 -2.30
CA THR A 292 -12.84 5.85 -1.61
C THR A 292 -11.41 6.19 -2.01
N VAL A 293 -11.14 6.46 -3.29
CA VAL A 293 -9.83 6.94 -3.75
C VAL A 293 -9.47 8.26 -3.05
N VAL A 294 -10.42 9.21 -3.00
CA VAL A 294 -10.25 10.50 -2.33
C VAL A 294 -9.99 10.31 -0.82
N ALA A 295 -10.76 9.47 -0.14
CA ALA A 295 -10.62 9.23 1.30
C ALA A 295 -9.27 8.62 1.68
N ILE A 296 -8.67 7.80 0.81
CA ILE A 296 -7.39 7.14 1.09
C ILE A 296 -6.20 8.01 0.69
N LEU A 297 -6.26 8.64 -0.49
CA LEU A 297 -5.10 9.30 -1.10
C LEU A 297 -5.05 10.81 -0.96
N LEU A 298 -6.19 11.47 -0.73
CA LEU A 298 -6.25 12.94 -0.63
C LEU A 298 -6.62 13.43 0.76
N ALA A 299 -7.60 12.79 1.40
CA ALA A 299 -8.03 13.20 2.72
C ALA A 299 -6.90 13.05 3.75
N GLY A 300 -6.73 14.07 4.59
CA GLY A 300 -5.97 13.95 5.82
C GLY A 300 -6.82 13.35 6.94
N ASN A 301 -6.20 13.20 8.09
CA ASN A 301 -6.91 12.84 9.33
C ASN A 301 -7.66 14.07 9.91
N GLN A 302 -8.36 13.89 11.03
CA GLN A 302 -9.18 14.96 11.61
C GLN A 302 -8.36 16.06 12.33
N ALA A 303 -7.04 15.90 12.49
CA ALA A 303 -6.20 16.85 13.24
C ALA A 303 -6.11 18.22 12.55
N GLY A 304 -6.07 18.26 11.20
CA GLY A 304 -6.08 19.53 10.47
C GLY A 304 -7.38 20.32 10.68
N THR A 305 -8.52 19.65 10.81
CA THR A 305 -9.79 20.32 11.18
C THR A 305 -9.76 20.83 12.61
N LEU A 306 -9.20 20.05 13.54
CA LEU A 306 -9.08 20.46 14.94
C LEU A 306 -8.15 21.68 15.08
N GLN A 307 -7.07 21.75 14.31
CA GLN A 307 -6.19 22.91 14.24
C GLN A 307 -6.94 24.16 13.77
N LEU A 308 -7.83 24.04 12.78
CA LEU A 308 -8.70 25.16 12.39
C LEU A 308 -9.71 25.54 13.48
N ILE A 309 -10.37 24.55 14.09
CA ILE A 309 -11.38 24.80 15.11
C ILE A 309 -10.74 25.48 16.30
N VAL A 310 -9.62 24.95 16.81
CA VAL A 310 -8.90 25.52 17.95
C VAL A 310 -8.17 26.79 17.56
N GLY A 311 -7.62 26.88 16.35
CA GLY A 311 -6.82 28.03 15.88
C GLY A 311 -5.38 28.01 16.39
N ASP A 312 -4.86 26.83 16.73
CA ASP A 312 -3.49 26.63 17.23
C ASP A 312 -3.01 25.23 16.86
N GLU A 313 -1.77 25.11 16.36
CA GLU A 313 -1.16 23.84 15.94
C GLU A 313 -0.93 22.85 17.09
N ARG A 314 -0.75 23.38 18.30
CA ARG A 314 -0.44 22.59 19.50
C ARG A 314 -1.62 21.75 19.97
N VAL A 315 -2.79 21.90 19.35
CA VAL A 315 -3.99 21.07 19.60
C VAL A 315 -3.70 19.57 19.49
N VAL A 316 -2.74 19.16 18.64
CA VAL A 316 -2.40 17.75 18.43
C VAL A 316 -1.77 17.10 19.65
N ALA A 317 -1.21 17.90 20.57
CA ALA A 317 -0.58 17.42 21.80
C ALA A 317 -1.56 17.28 22.98
N LEU A 318 -2.79 17.76 22.84
CA LEU A 318 -3.78 17.75 23.94
C LEU A 318 -4.30 16.34 24.21
N ASP A 319 -4.50 16.03 25.49
CA ASP A 319 -5.24 14.84 25.88
C ASP A 319 -6.77 15.02 25.67
N GLY A 320 -7.57 14.01 26.02
CA GLY A 320 -9.01 14.01 25.78
C GLY A 320 -9.74 15.17 26.48
N PRO A 321 -9.65 15.30 27.82
CA PRO A 321 -10.28 16.40 28.54
C PRO A 321 -9.79 17.79 28.10
N GLN A 322 -8.49 17.97 27.87
CA GLN A 322 -7.93 19.22 27.35
C GLN A 322 -8.51 19.57 25.98
N LEU A 323 -8.57 18.60 25.07
CA LEU A 323 -9.12 18.79 23.73
C LEU A 323 -10.61 19.18 23.76
N VAL A 324 -11.42 18.51 24.58
CA VAL A 324 -12.85 18.82 24.72
C VAL A 324 -13.03 20.25 25.26
N SER A 325 -12.26 20.63 26.28
CA SER A 325 -12.28 22.00 26.82
C SER A 325 -11.86 23.03 25.77
N ALA A 326 -10.78 22.76 25.04
CA ALA A 326 -10.26 23.67 24.01
C ALA A 326 -11.27 23.87 22.87
N VAL A 327 -11.87 22.79 22.36
CA VAL A 327 -12.90 22.85 21.32
C VAL A 327 -14.15 23.59 21.82
N ALA A 328 -14.60 23.32 23.06
CA ALA A 328 -15.76 24.00 23.63
C ALA A 328 -15.55 25.51 23.77
N GLN A 329 -14.40 25.93 24.32
CA GLN A 329 -14.03 27.36 24.42
C GLN A 329 -13.91 27.99 23.03
N ALA A 330 -13.31 27.27 22.08
CA ALA A 330 -13.13 27.73 20.71
C ALA A 330 -14.45 27.94 19.97
N LEU A 331 -15.42 27.03 20.14
CA LEU A 331 -16.77 27.16 19.60
C LEU A 331 -17.58 28.24 20.34
N GLY A 332 -17.28 28.49 21.61
CA GLY A 332 -17.81 29.61 22.40
C GLY A 332 -17.25 30.99 22.03
N GLY A 333 -16.31 31.07 21.08
CA GLY A 333 -15.75 32.32 20.60
C GLY A 333 -14.62 32.91 21.45
N ALA A 334 -14.00 32.12 22.34
CA ALA A 334 -12.83 32.57 23.09
C ALA A 334 -11.64 32.80 22.14
N ASP A 335 -10.92 33.91 22.31
CA ASP A 335 -9.68 34.22 21.57
C ASP A 335 -8.43 33.60 22.23
N THR A 336 -8.49 33.39 23.55
CA THR A 336 -7.47 32.67 24.31
C THR A 336 -8.14 31.51 25.01
N ILE A 337 -7.62 30.31 24.79
CA ILE A 337 -8.10 29.07 25.37
C ILE A 337 -7.22 28.76 26.58
N VAL A 338 -7.85 28.60 27.74
CA VAL A 338 -7.15 28.22 28.97
C VAL A 338 -7.34 26.72 29.20
N LEU A 339 -6.25 25.97 29.30
CA LEU A 339 -6.34 24.54 29.53
C LEU A 339 -6.77 24.24 30.98
N PRO A 340 -7.54 23.16 31.21
CA PRO A 340 -7.97 22.79 32.56
C PRO A 340 -6.79 22.44 33.49
N TYR A 341 -5.66 22.03 32.90
CA TYR A 341 -4.37 21.77 33.55
C TYR A 341 -3.25 21.83 32.49
N PRO A 342 -1.99 22.10 32.89
CA PRO A 342 -0.87 22.23 31.95
C PRO A 342 -0.61 20.94 31.14
N ALA A 343 -0.26 21.08 29.87
CA ALA A 343 0.29 19.99 29.06
C ALA A 343 1.81 20.16 28.96
N HIS A 344 2.58 19.17 29.41
CA HIS A 344 4.04 19.17 29.28
C HIS A 344 4.45 18.29 28.11
N THR A 345 5.23 18.85 27.19
CA THR A 345 5.69 18.18 25.96
C THR A 345 7.14 18.54 25.67
N GLY A 346 7.85 17.68 24.96
CA GLY A 346 9.22 17.95 24.52
C GLY A 346 9.28 19.03 23.45
N ASP A 347 8.35 18.98 22.50
CA ASP A 347 8.38 19.84 21.31
C ASP A 347 7.78 21.23 21.54
N PHE A 348 6.77 21.35 22.40
CA PHE A 348 6.10 22.64 22.69
C PHE A 348 6.35 23.15 24.10
N GLY A 349 7.17 22.46 24.90
CA GLY A 349 7.37 22.78 26.31
C GLY A 349 6.08 22.65 27.12
N GLU A 350 5.90 23.54 28.09
CA GLU A 350 4.66 23.64 28.88
C GLU A 350 3.62 24.50 28.17
N ILE A 351 2.41 23.95 28.01
CA ILE A 351 1.26 24.63 27.44
C ILE A 351 0.23 24.81 28.56
N THR A 352 -0.07 26.07 28.89
CA THR A 352 -1.16 26.44 29.81
C THR A 352 -2.29 27.15 29.08
N THR A 353 -1.96 27.88 28.00
CA THR A 353 -2.90 28.58 27.15
C THR A 353 -2.59 28.36 25.67
N LEU A 354 -3.64 28.42 24.84
CA LEU A 354 -3.54 28.45 23.38
C LEU A 354 -4.10 29.78 22.89
N THR A 355 -3.37 30.45 22.02
CA THR A 355 -3.78 31.75 21.45
C THR A 355 -4.28 31.49 20.05
N ARG A 356 -5.52 31.88 19.76
CA ARG A 356 -6.10 31.63 18.45
C ARG A 356 -5.54 32.60 17.44
N THR A 357 -4.85 32.09 16.44
CA THR A 357 -4.26 32.89 15.37
C THR A 357 -5.14 32.84 14.10
N ASP A 358 -4.64 33.38 12.98
CA ASP A 358 -5.34 33.25 11.72
C ASP A 358 -5.34 31.78 11.29
N ARG A 359 -6.52 31.17 11.41
CA ARG A 359 -6.72 29.73 11.23
C ARG A 359 -6.27 29.24 9.85
N VAL A 360 -6.31 30.09 8.81
CA VAL A 360 -5.99 29.71 7.43
C VAL A 360 -4.58 30.13 7.03
N ALA A 361 -4.12 31.30 7.49
CA ALA A 361 -2.77 31.78 7.21
C ALA A 361 -1.71 30.96 7.98
N ASP A 362 -1.99 30.63 9.24
CA ASP A 362 -1.06 29.97 10.16
C ASP A 362 -1.22 28.44 10.21
N PHE A 363 -1.92 27.85 9.24
CA PHE A 363 -2.10 26.40 9.19
C PHE A 363 -0.75 25.70 8.98
N ASN A 364 -0.32 24.94 9.99
CA ASN A 364 0.88 24.13 9.92
C ASN A 364 0.56 22.70 9.49
N TRP A 365 0.86 22.40 8.22
CA TRP A 365 0.64 21.10 7.60
C TRP A 365 1.47 19.96 8.21
N TRP A 366 2.54 20.25 8.96
CA TRP A 366 3.43 19.24 9.55
C TRP A 366 2.75 18.47 10.70
N TRP A 367 2.03 19.17 11.57
CA TRP A 367 1.50 18.64 12.82
C TRP A 367 0.34 17.63 12.69
N PRO A 368 -0.56 17.73 11.70
CA PRO A 368 -1.59 16.71 11.50
C PRO A 368 -1.06 15.29 11.32
N SER A 369 0.21 15.10 10.93
CA SER A 369 0.84 13.77 10.84
C SER A 369 1.46 13.27 12.17
N ARG A 370 1.20 13.93 13.31
CA ARG A 370 1.84 13.68 14.62
C ARG A 370 0.82 13.72 15.78
N VAL A 371 -0.13 12.78 15.76
CA VAL A 371 -1.31 12.81 16.66
C VAL A 371 -1.14 11.93 17.90
N VAL A 372 -0.18 11.00 17.88
CA VAL A 372 0.15 10.13 19.01
C VAL A 372 1.33 10.74 19.78
N TRP A 373 1.23 10.77 21.10
CA TRP A 373 2.23 11.38 21.98
C TRP A 373 2.57 10.43 23.12
N ASP A 374 3.80 9.93 23.12
CA ASP A 374 4.32 8.92 24.05
C ASP A 374 5.46 9.51 24.88
N ALA A 375 5.77 8.92 26.04
CA ALA A 375 6.99 9.27 26.75
C ALA A 375 8.18 8.67 26.00
N GLN A 376 9.06 9.54 25.49
CA GLN A 376 10.29 9.16 24.82
C GLN A 376 11.46 9.42 25.77
N PRO A 377 12.42 8.49 25.89
CA PRO A 377 13.65 8.73 26.61
C PRO A 377 14.50 9.70 25.78
N VAL A 378 14.78 10.88 26.33
CA VAL A 378 15.63 11.90 25.70
C VAL A 378 16.93 11.98 26.50
N TRP A 379 18.07 11.92 25.81
CA TRP A 379 19.37 12.10 26.45
C TRP A 379 19.54 13.55 26.89
N ASN A 380 19.63 13.77 28.20
CA ASN A 380 19.95 15.06 28.77
C ASN A 380 21.48 15.20 28.88
N GLN A 381 22.08 16.04 28.02
CA GLN A 381 23.52 16.25 28.00
C GLN A 381 24.06 16.90 29.29
N GLU A 382 23.29 17.78 29.93
CA GLU A 382 23.70 18.46 31.16
C GLU A 382 23.68 17.51 32.36
N MET A 383 22.62 16.70 32.47
CA MET A 383 22.45 15.77 33.58
C MET A 383 23.07 14.39 33.35
N GLN A 384 23.63 14.14 32.16
CA GLN A 384 24.23 12.85 31.76
C GLN A 384 23.32 11.66 32.04
N ARG A 385 22.01 11.82 31.84
CA ARG A 385 20.97 10.80 32.07
C ARG A 385 19.86 10.89 31.03
N PHE A 386 19.08 9.83 30.88
CA PHE A 386 17.83 9.88 30.10
C PHE A 386 16.69 10.42 30.95
N ASP A 387 16.06 11.49 30.47
CA ASP A 387 14.80 12.00 31.01
C ASP A 387 13.64 11.50 30.12
N ASN A 388 12.50 11.15 30.71
CA ASN A 388 11.31 10.78 29.95
C ASN A 388 10.50 12.02 29.64
N VAL A 389 10.45 12.41 28.37
CA VAL A 389 9.73 13.59 27.90
C VAL A 389 8.61 13.14 26.96
N ARG A 390 7.42 13.72 27.09
CA ARG A 390 6.30 13.40 26.20
C ARG A 390 6.55 14.00 24.82
N GLY A 391 6.88 13.14 23.85
CA GLY A 391 7.19 13.52 22.46
C GLY A 391 6.22 12.89 21.47
N TYR A 392 6.15 13.45 20.27
CA TYR A 392 5.27 12.93 19.23
C TYR A 392 5.76 11.59 18.67
N THR A 393 4.81 10.82 18.13
CA THR A 393 5.05 9.69 17.24
C THR A 393 4.54 10.04 15.85
N ILE A 394 5.28 9.60 14.82
CA ILE A 394 4.92 9.81 13.42
C ILE A 394 3.69 8.94 13.07
N THR A 395 2.64 9.59 12.56
CA THR A 395 1.36 8.99 12.15
C THR A 395 0.94 9.55 10.80
N GLU A 396 1.81 9.42 9.79
CA GLU A 396 1.54 9.90 8.44
C GLU A 396 0.36 9.19 7.79
N PHE A 397 -0.23 9.88 6.82
CA PHE A 397 -1.23 9.37 5.89
C PHE A 397 -0.78 9.70 4.46
N PRO A 398 -1.25 8.98 3.42
CA PRO A 398 -0.66 9.04 2.09
C PRO A 398 -0.51 10.45 1.52
N PHE A 399 -1.51 11.31 1.67
CA PHE A 399 -1.42 12.67 1.13
C PHE A 399 -0.35 13.53 1.81
N PHE A 400 -0.05 13.30 3.09
CA PHE A 400 1.06 13.98 3.77
C PHE A 400 2.38 13.64 3.07
N SER A 401 2.66 12.36 2.80
CA SER A 401 3.92 11.94 2.18
C SER A 401 4.02 12.41 0.71
N PHE A 402 2.92 12.39 -0.05
CA PHE A 402 2.92 12.98 -1.40
C PHE A 402 3.07 14.50 -1.41
N TRP A 403 2.56 15.19 -0.39
CA TRP A 403 2.79 16.62 -0.19
C TRP A 403 4.26 16.88 0.18
N LEU A 404 4.81 16.16 1.16
CA LEU A 404 6.22 16.24 1.55
C LEU A 404 7.17 16.02 0.34
N GLY A 405 6.83 15.06 -0.52
CA GLY A 405 7.55 14.81 -1.78
C GLY A 405 8.79 13.94 -1.63
N ASP A 406 8.84 13.13 -0.57
CA ASP A 406 9.81 12.07 -0.36
C ASP A 406 9.36 10.79 -1.08
N MET A 407 10.29 10.15 -1.79
CA MET A 407 10.07 8.83 -2.39
C MET A 407 10.40 7.74 -1.38
N HIS A 408 9.94 7.90 -0.14
CA HIS A 408 10.27 7.00 0.95
C HIS A 408 9.69 5.58 0.69
N PRO A 409 10.32 4.50 1.18
CA PRO A 409 9.94 3.10 0.92
C PRO A 409 8.45 2.78 0.98
N HIS A 410 7.78 3.22 2.06
CA HIS A 410 6.36 2.97 2.27
C HIS A 410 5.44 3.68 1.26
N VAL A 411 5.87 4.82 0.69
CA VAL A 411 5.15 5.53 -0.38
C VAL A 411 5.26 4.72 -1.67
N MET A 412 6.48 4.31 -2.04
CA MET A 412 6.70 3.50 -3.25
C MET A 412 6.04 2.13 -3.20
N ALA A 413 5.84 1.57 -2.01
CA ALA A 413 5.19 0.27 -1.81
C ALA A 413 3.66 0.30 -1.97
N LEU A 414 3.00 1.47 -1.82
CA LEU A 414 1.55 1.63 -1.90
C LEU A 414 0.86 0.86 -3.05
N PRO A 415 1.22 1.05 -4.34
CA PRO A 415 0.54 0.38 -5.44
C PRO A 415 0.68 -1.15 -5.39
N PHE A 416 1.79 -1.65 -4.83
CA PHE A 416 2.08 -3.08 -4.70
C PHE A 416 1.43 -3.68 -3.44
N GLY A 417 1.26 -2.90 -2.37
CA GLY A 417 0.41 -3.26 -1.24
C GLY A 417 -1.04 -3.47 -1.68
N VAL A 418 -1.58 -2.59 -2.54
CA VAL A 418 -2.94 -2.76 -3.10
C VAL A 418 -3.01 -3.97 -4.03
N LEU A 419 -1.97 -4.26 -4.81
CA LEU A 419 -1.86 -5.50 -5.59
C LEU A 419 -1.88 -6.74 -4.69
N ALA A 420 -1.21 -6.72 -3.54
CA ALA A 420 -1.25 -7.83 -2.57
C ALA A 420 -2.66 -8.01 -1.96
N LEU A 421 -3.39 -6.93 -1.70
CA LEU A 421 -4.81 -7.01 -1.33
C LEU A 421 -5.66 -7.66 -2.43
N ALA A 422 -5.36 -7.40 -3.70
CA ALA A 422 -6.04 -8.02 -4.83
C ALA A 422 -5.77 -9.53 -4.91
N LEU A 423 -4.56 -9.99 -4.57
CA LEU A 423 -4.23 -11.42 -4.46
C LEU A 423 -5.03 -12.10 -3.33
N ALA A 424 -5.18 -11.45 -2.19
CA ALA A 424 -6.01 -11.95 -1.09
C ALA A 424 -7.49 -12.04 -1.51
N LEU A 425 -8.04 -11.00 -2.16
CA LEU A 425 -9.40 -11.03 -2.69
C LEU A 425 -9.58 -12.11 -3.76
N HIS A 426 -8.63 -12.22 -4.70
CA HIS A 426 -8.63 -13.26 -5.73
C HIS A 426 -8.74 -14.64 -5.08
N THR A 427 -7.91 -14.92 -4.07
CA THR A 427 -7.91 -16.19 -3.33
C THR A 427 -9.27 -16.50 -2.72
N LEU A 428 -9.97 -15.51 -2.18
CA LEU A 428 -11.33 -15.69 -1.66
C LEU A 428 -12.37 -15.97 -2.75
N VAL A 429 -12.20 -15.39 -3.94
CA VAL A 429 -13.12 -15.54 -5.08
C VAL A 429 -12.93 -16.88 -5.80
N ARG A 430 -11.71 -17.46 -5.78
CA ARG A 430 -11.43 -18.74 -6.44
C ARG A 430 -12.46 -19.81 -6.07
N PRO A 431 -12.81 -20.75 -6.97
CA PRO A 431 -13.73 -21.84 -6.64
C PRO A 431 -13.09 -22.84 -5.66
N LEU A 432 -11.81 -23.15 -5.86
CA LEU A 432 -11.00 -24.05 -5.04
C LEU A 432 -9.73 -23.35 -4.58
N PRO A 433 -9.15 -23.73 -3.42
CA PRO A 433 -7.84 -23.23 -3.03
C PRO A 433 -6.77 -23.65 -4.05
N PRO A 434 -5.66 -22.89 -4.17
CA PRO A 434 -4.52 -23.25 -5.01
C PRO A 434 -4.03 -24.68 -4.73
N ARG A 435 -3.53 -25.37 -5.76
CA ARG A 435 -2.94 -26.70 -5.68
C ARG A 435 -1.57 -26.69 -6.34
N PHE A 436 -0.54 -27.09 -5.61
CA PHE A 436 0.84 -27.09 -6.10
C PHE A 436 1.05 -27.70 -7.48
N HIS A 437 0.39 -28.81 -7.85
CA HIS A 437 0.64 -29.43 -9.15
C HIS A 437 0.01 -28.69 -10.33
N HIS A 438 -1.01 -27.87 -10.08
CA HIS A 438 -1.79 -27.21 -11.14
C HIS A 438 -1.55 -25.69 -11.16
N ASP A 439 -1.36 -25.07 -10.00
CA ASP A 439 -1.31 -23.61 -9.83
C ASP A 439 0.12 -23.11 -9.52
N ARG A 440 1.16 -23.79 -10.04
CA ARG A 440 2.59 -23.46 -9.75
C ARG A 440 2.94 -22.02 -10.12
N LEU A 441 2.51 -21.60 -11.30
CA LEU A 441 2.79 -20.27 -11.81
C LEU A 441 2.10 -19.21 -10.95
N GLU A 442 0.85 -19.43 -10.55
CA GLU A 442 0.12 -18.53 -9.66
C GLU A 442 0.83 -18.39 -8.31
N LEU A 443 1.21 -19.51 -7.67
CA LEU A 443 1.94 -19.49 -6.40
C LEU A 443 3.32 -18.82 -6.52
N LEU A 444 4.03 -19.05 -7.63
CA LEU A 444 5.30 -18.40 -7.91
C LEU A 444 5.12 -16.88 -8.04
N LEU A 445 4.13 -16.42 -8.82
CA LEU A 445 3.84 -15.00 -9.02
C LEU A 445 3.37 -14.33 -7.72
N CYS A 446 2.55 -15.01 -6.91
CA CYS A 446 2.21 -14.56 -5.56
C CYS A 446 3.47 -14.40 -4.69
N GLY A 447 4.42 -15.35 -4.80
CA GLY A 447 5.72 -15.28 -4.12
C GLY A 447 6.57 -14.10 -4.57
N VAL A 448 6.63 -13.79 -5.87
CA VAL A 448 7.33 -12.61 -6.39
C VAL A 448 6.68 -11.32 -5.87
N VAL A 449 5.36 -11.18 -5.98
CA VAL A 449 4.65 -9.97 -5.54
C VAL A 449 4.82 -9.76 -4.05
N LEU A 450 4.50 -10.77 -3.22
CA LEU A 450 4.59 -10.65 -1.76
C LEU A 450 6.05 -10.52 -1.30
N GLY A 451 6.96 -11.33 -1.83
CA GLY A 451 8.38 -11.27 -1.48
C GLY A 451 9.02 -9.92 -1.82
N SER A 452 8.70 -9.34 -2.98
CA SER A 452 9.24 -8.05 -3.40
C SER A 452 8.87 -6.90 -2.46
N LEU A 453 7.77 -7.00 -1.71
CA LEU A 453 7.44 -6.00 -0.68
C LEU A 453 8.55 -5.89 0.36
N TYR A 454 9.26 -6.98 0.68
CA TYR A 454 10.40 -6.91 1.60
C TYR A 454 11.54 -6.04 1.05
N MET A 455 11.81 -6.16 -0.25
CA MET A 455 12.86 -5.42 -0.94
C MET A 455 12.49 -3.94 -1.15
N MET A 456 11.19 -3.61 -1.16
CA MET A 456 10.67 -2.24 -1.26
C MET A 456 10.53 -1.57 0.10
N ASN A 457 9.98 -2.28 1.08
CA ASN A 457 9.72 -1.85 2.44
C ASN A 457 9.51 -3.08 3.34
N SER A 458 10.55 -3.51 4.08
CA SER A 458 10.53 -4.75 4.88
C SER A 458 9.36 -4.88 5.86
N TRP A 459 8.81 -3.75 6.32
CA TRP A 459 7.68 -3.68 7.25
C TRP A 459 6.35 -4.12 6.63
N ASP A 460 6.23 -4.10 5.30
CA ASP A 460 5.00 -4.46 4.58
C ASP A 460 4.81 -5.98 4.47
N LEU A 461 5.92 -6.74 4.32
CA LEU A 461 5.86 -8.19 4.09
C LEU A 461 5.01 -8.92 5.14
N PRO A 462 5.21 -8.75 6.47
CA PRO A 462 4.42 -9.48 7.46
C PRO A 462 2.92 -9.24 7.35
N THR A 463 2.51 -7.99 7.13
CA THR A 463 1.10 -7.60 7.05
C THR A 463 0.40 -8.21 5.84
N TYR A 464 0.98 -8.05 4.66
CA TYR A 464 0.34 -8.52 3.43
C TYR A 464 0.40 -10.04 3.26
N VAL A 465 1.48 -10.69 3.72
CA VAL A 465 1.56 -12.16 3.78
C VAL A 465 0.54 -12.70 4.76
N LEU A 466 0.42 -12.12 5.97
CA LEU A 466 -0.57 -12.56 6.96
C LEU A 466 -2.00 -12.44 6.41
N PHE A 467 -2.30 -11.33 5.70
CA PHE A 467 -3.60 -11.15 5.09
C PHE A 467 -3.90 -12.17 3.99
N PHE A 468 -2.92 -12.43 3.11
CA PHE A 468 -3.03 -13.45 2.08
C PHE A 468 -3.23 -14.84 2.69
N LEU A 469 -2.46 -15.19 3.73
CA LEU A 469 -2.59 -16.47 4.43
C LEU A 469 -3.94 -16.60 5.14
N ALA A 470 -4.48 -15.52 5.72
CA ALA A 470 -5.81 -15.50 6.30
C ALA A 470 -6.89 -15.75 5.23
N ALA A 471 -6.77 -15.12 4.05
CA ALA A 471 -7.65 -15.38 2.92
C ALA A 471 -7.57 -16.84 2.43
N LEU A 472 -6.36 -17.39 2.35
CA LEU A 472 -6.12 -18.79 1.98
C LEU A 472 -6.70 -19.77 3.02
N ALA A 473 -6.53 -19.49 4.31
CA ALA A 473 -7.09 -20.29 5.40
C ALA A 473 -8.62 -20.29 5.33
N LEU A 474 -9.21 -19.10 5.17
CA LEU A 474 -10.65 -18.92 5.06
C LEU A 474 -11.22 -19.67 3.83
N LYS A 475 -10.55 -19.54 2.69
CA LYS A 475 -10.96 -20.24 1.46
C LYS A 475 -10.87 -21.76 1.61
N THR A 476 -9.76 -22.25 2.17
CA THR A 476 -9.53 -23.69 2.37
C THR A 476 -10.59 -24.29 3.30
N ALA A 477 -10.91 -23.59 4.40
CA ALA A 477 -11.93 -24.03 5.33
C ALA A 477 -13.36 -23.95 4.75
N ALA A 478 -13.67 -22.91 3.98
CA ALA A 478 -14.98 -22.78 3.33
C ALA A 478 -15.23 -23.91 2.32
N SER A 479 -14.20 -24.30 1.58
CA SER A 479 -14.24 -25.41 0.62
C SER A 479 -14.37 -26.79 1.28
N ALA A 480 -14.14 -26.92 2.59
CA ALA A 480 -14.25 -28.18 3.32
C ALA A 480 -15.68 -28.47 3.84
N ARG A 481 -16.63 -27.53 3.74
CA ARG A 481 -18.01 -27.76 4.19
C ARG A 481 -18.71 -28.72 3.22
N PRO A 482 -19.23 -29.88 3.66
CA PRO A 482 -20.02 -30.75 2.79
C PRO A 482 -21.24 -29.97 2.29
N THR A 483 -21.45 -29.97 0.98
CA THR A 483 -22.69 -29.53 0.35
C THR A 483 -23.81 -30.43 0.88
N VAL A 484 -24.50 -29.99 1.93
CA VAL A 484 -25.79 -30.55 2.30
C VAL A 484 -26.69 -30.31 1.09
N ALA A 485 -27.00 -31.37 0.35
CA ALA A 485 -28.02 -31.34 -0.66
C ALA A 485 -29.26 -30.73 -0.01
N ARG A 486 -29.80 -29.66 -0.61
CA ARG A 486 -31.14 -29.17 -0.29
C ARG A 486 -32.08 -30.35 -0.54
N GLN A 487 -32.38 -31.13 0.50
CA GLN A 487 -33.59 -31.92 0.54
C GLN A 487 -34.73 -30.92 0.41
N GLY A 488 -35.59 -31.18 -0.57
CA GLY A 488 -36.71 -30.31 -0.92
C GLY A 488 -37.59 -30.05 0.29
N ASP A 489 -38.19 -28.86 0.27
CA ASP A 489 -39.40 -28.56 1.02
C ASP A 489 -40.38 -29.72 0.88
N GLY A 490 -40.76 -30.30 2.02
CA GLY A 490 -41.71 -31.39 2.10
C GLY A 490 -42.26 -31.55 3.51
N GLY A 491 -43.34 -30.81 3.80
CA GLY A 491 -44.47 -31.31 4.59
C GLY A 491 -44.42 -31.12 6.11
N ALA A 492 -45.46 -30.45 6.62
CA ALA A 492 -45.92 -30.52 8.00
C ALA A 492 -46.22 -31.96 8.44
N PRO A 493 -46.19 -32.27 9.75
CA PRO A 493 -46.69 -33.55 10.25
C PRO A 493 -48.21 -33.46 10.36
N ASP A 494 -48.93 -34.39 9.72
CA ASP A 494 -50.07 -35.11 10.31
C ASP A 494 -50.87 -35.87 9.24
N ALA A 495 -51.09 -37.17 9.53
CA ALA A 495 -52.11 -38.11 9.02
C ALA A 495 -51.56 -39.43 8.41
N PRO A 496 -52.28 -40.56 8.60
CA PRO A 496 -51.67 -41.85 8.90
C PRO A 496 -51.61 -42.84 7.73
N ALA A 497 -50.87 -43.91 7.98
CA ALA A 497 -50.57 -45.04 7.12
C ALA A 497 -51.80 -45.76 6.54
N GLY A 498 -51.69 -46.13 5.27
CA GLY A 498 -52.56 -47.09 4.60
C GLY A 498 -52.00 -47.47 3.22
N GLU A 499 -51.74 -48.77 3.06
CA GLU A 499 -51.70 -49.53 1.80
C GLU A 499 -50.38 -49.69 1.00
N GLN A 500 -49.80 -50.88 1.23
CA GLN A 500 -49.52 -51.95 0.26
C GLN A 500 -48.53 -51.69 -0.90
N GLY A 501 -47.56 -52.61 -1.01
CA GLY A 501 -46.39 -52.49 -1.86
C GLY A 501 -46.52 -53.11 -3.24
N ILE A 502 -45.46 -52.97 -4.03
CA ILE A 502 -45.17 -53.78 -5.22
C ILE A 502 -43.68 -54.16 -5.21
N SER A 503 -43.47 -55.46 -5.42
CA SER A 503 -42.23 -56.24 -5.36
C SER A 503 -41.22 -55.90 -6.47
N ALA A 504 -39.94 -55.95 -6.13
CA ALA A 504 -38.78 -55.72 -7.00
C ALA A 504 -38.43 -56.96 -7.86
N THR A 505 -39.33 -57.38 -8.74
CA THR A 505 -39.11 -58.57 -9.62
C THR A 505 -39.28 -58.33 -11.12
N ASP A 506 -39.67 -57.14 -11.59
CA ASP A 506 -39.89 -56.88 -13.02
C ASP A 506 -38.92 -55.85 -13.64
N GLN A 507 -37.61 -56.12 -13.61
CA GLN A 507 -36.67 -55.40 -14.50
C GLN A 507 -35.68 -56.33 -15.22
N PRO A 508 -35.46 -56.11 -16.55
CA PRO A 508 -34.66 -57.00 -17.38
C PRO A 508 -33.15 -56.97 -17.07
N PRO A 509 -32.38 -58.02 -17.46
CA PRO A 509 -31.04 -58.32 -16.91
C PRO A 509 -29.94 -57.29 -17.22
N LEU A 510 -30.15 -56.40 -18.19
CA LEU A 510 -29.16 -55.41 -18.63
C LEU A 510 -28.96 -54.24 -17.65
N LEU A 511 -29.83 -54.08 -16.64
CA LEU A 511 -29.66 -53.06 -15.59
C LEU A 511 -28.91 -53.58 -14.35
N ARG A 512 -28.80 -54.89 -14.14
CA ARG A 512 -27.99 -55.48 -13.05
C ARG A 512 -26.48 -55.31 -13.26
N GLN A 513 -26.02 -55.43 -14.51
CA GLN A 513 -24.59 -55.26 -14.81
C GLN A 513 -24.12 -53.80 -14.69
N ARG A 514 -25.03 -52.81 -14.82
CA ARG A 514 -24.67 -51.39 -14.61
C ARG A 514 -24.63 -51.00 -13.14
N SER A 515 -25.52 -51.56 -12.30
CA SER A 515 -25.50 -51.28 -10.86
C SER A 515 -24.30 -51.91 -10.13
N GLU A 516 -23.77 -53.03 -10.64
CA GLU A 516 -22.59 -53.69 -10.06
C GLU A 516 -21.26 -53.13 -10.58
N GLN A 517 -21.22 -52.55 -11.79
CA GLN A 517 -20.03 -51.83 -12.29
C GLN A 517 -19.91 -50.38 -11.78
N GLU A 518 -21.00 -49.71 -11.38
CA GLU A 518 -20.93 -48.37 -10.76
C GLU A 518 -20.70 -48.41 -9.23
N THR A 519 -20.83 -49.58 -8.61
CA THR A 519 -20.56 -49.76 -7.16
C THR A 519 -19.19 -50.36 -6.85
N GLY A 520 -18.42 -50.74 -7.87
CA GLY A 520 -17.03 -51.21 -7.74
C GLY A 520 -16.01 -50.09 -7.94
N SER A 521 -15.32 -49.70 -6.85
CA SER A 521 -14.13 -48.80 -6.79
C SER A 521 -14.34 -47.29 -6.58
N ALA A 522 -15.43 -46.90 -5.92
CA ALA A 522 -15.34 -45.73 -5.02
C ALA A 522 -14.46 -46.11 -3.82
N SER A 523 -13.14 -46.22 -4.04
CA SER A 523 -12.18 -46.20 -2.95
C SER A 523 -12.46 -44.94 -2.15
N SER A 524 -12.96 -45.15 -0.94
CA SER A 524 -13.06 -44.14 0.11
C SER A 524 -11.64 -43.78 0.53
N GLN A 525 -10.89 -43.13 -0.35
CA GLN A 525 -9.70 -42.42 0.09
C GLN A 525 -10.17 -41.39 1.11
N PRO A 526 -9.68 -41.43 2.37
CA PRO A 526 -10.00 -40.39 3.32
C PRO A 526 -9.56 -39.07 2.69
N ALA A 527 -10.50 -38.15 2.49
CA ALA A 527 -10.19 -36.82 1.99
C ALA A 527 -9.05 -36.27 2.85
N ALA A 528 -7.87 -36.07 2.25
CA ALA A 528 -6.71 -35.60 2.99
C ALA A 528 -7.12 -34.38 3.82
N PRO A 529 -6.74 -34.30 5.11
CA PRO A 529 -7.19 -33.22 5.96
C PRO A 529 -6.90 -31.86 5.33
N TYR A 530 -7.90 -30.99 5.25
CA TYR A 530 -7.81 -29.66 4.63
C TYR A 530 -6.65 -28.81 5.19
N TRP A 531 -6.26 -29.05 6.45
CA TRP A 531 -5.10 -28.43 7.07
C TRP A 531 -3.78 -28.79 6.36
N ARG A 532 -3.66 -30.00 5.78
CA ARG A 532 -2.48 -30.40 5.00
C ARG A 532 -2.34 -29.56 3.73
N ALA A 533 -3.44 -29.33 3.02
CA ALA A 533 -3.45 -28.50 1.82
C ALA A 533 -3.12 -27.04 2.14
N PHE A 534 -3.67 -26.51 3.24
CA PHE A 534 -3.31 -25.19 3.74
C PHE A 534 -1.82 -25.11 4.07
N LEU A 535 -1.29 -25.99 4.93
CA LEU A 535 0.12 -26.00 5.31
C LEU A 535 1.06 -26.15 4.12
N LEU A 536 0.73 -27.01 3.15
CA LEU A 536 1.53 -27.17 1.93
C LEU A 536 1.59 -25.88 1.13
N ASN A 537 0.45 -25.25 0.85
CA ASN A 537 0.40 -23.99 0.12
C ASN A 537 1.11 -22.85 0.87
N THR A 538 0.94 -22.78 2.20
CA THR A 538 1.64 -21.83 3.06
C THR A 538 3.15 -22.03 2.99
N THR A 539 3.61 -23.28 3.12
CA THR A 539 5.05 -23.62 3.06
C THR A 539 5.65 -23.25 1.71
N LEU A 540 4.96 -23.58 0.62
CA LEU A 540 5.39 -23.27 -0.73
C LEU A 540 5.41 -21.76 -1.00
N LEU A 541 4.41 -21.03 -0.51
CA LEU A 541 4.37 -19.58 -0.65
C LEU A 541 5.52 -18.92 0.10
N ILE A 542 5.75 -19.31 1.36
CA ILE A 542 6.87 -18.79 2.17
C ILE A 542 8.19 -19.12 1.49
N ALA A 543 8.38 -20.37 1.05
CA ALA A 543 9.57 -20.78 0.31
C ALA A 543 9.76 -19.96 -0.97
N ALA A 544 8.70 -19.72 -1.75
CA ALA A 544 8.75 -18.87 -2.94
C ALA A 544 9.15 -17.43 -2.58
N CYS A 545 8.50 -16.82 -1.58
CA CYS A 545 8.83 -15.47 -1.12
C CYS A 545 10.31 -15.37 -0.73
N THR A 546 10.85 -16.34 0.01
CA THR A 546 12.25 -16.34 0.47
C THR A 546 13.24 -16.62 -0.65
N VAL A 547 13.03 -17.67 -1.45
CA VAL A 547 13.97 -18.07 -2.52
C VAL A 547 14.07 -16.97 -3.58
N LEU A 548 12.95 -16.37 -3.96
CA LEU A 548 12.90 -15.37 -5.04
C LEU A 548 13.59 -14.05 -4.66
N ILE A 549 13.72 -13.75 -3.37
CA ILE A 549 14.43 -12.55 -2.89
C ILE A 549 15.79 -12.87 -2.28
N THR A 550 16.23 -14.14 -2.32
CA THR A 550 17.50 -14.56 -1.71
C THR A 550 18.69 -13.74 -2.20
N PRO A 551 18.84 -13.40 -3.50
CA PRO A 551 19.95 -12.54 -3.92
C PRO A 551 19.99 -11.19 -3.18
N PHE A 552 18.83 -10.58 -2.92
CA PHE A 552 18.75 -9.35 -2.14
C PHE A 552 19.14 -9.59 -0.68
N LEU A 553 18.61 -10.64 -0.05
CA LEU A 553 18.90 -10.99 1.36
C LEU A 553 20.37 -11.29 1.61
N LEU A 554 21.09 -11.79 0.61
CA LEU A 554 22.54 -12.04 0.72
C LEU A 554 23.39 -10.76 0.70
N THR A 555 22.82 -9.63 0.28
CA THR A 555 23.51 -8.33 0.16
C THR A 555 22.98 -7.25 1.10
N PHE A 556 21.94 -7.55 1.87
CA PHE A 556 21.26 -6.61 2.75
C PHE A 556 21.41 -7.05 4.21
N THR A 557 21.85 -6.13 5.06
CA THR A 557 21.95 -6.36 6.51
C THR A 557 20.87 -5.55 7.23
N SER A 558 19.94 -6.24 7.88
CA SER A 558 18.86 -5.58 8.62
C SER A 558 19.37 -4.96 9.93
N LEU A 559 18.89 -3.76 10.24
CA LEU A 559 19.08 -3.13 11.56
C LEU A 559 18.27 -3.80 12.68
N VAL A 560 17.20 -4.52 12.33
CA VAL A 560 16.31 -5.20 13.29
C VAL A 560 16.92 -6.53 13.71
N GLY A 561 16.95 -6.81 15.02
CA GLY A 561 17.51 -8.05 15.58
C GLY A 561 18.99 -7.97 15.97
N GLY A 562 19.66 -6.84 15.71
CA GLY A 562 21.05 -6.58 16.12
C GLY A 562 21.24 -6.22 17.60
N ARG A 563 20.15 -6.10 18.37
CA ARG A 563 20.17 -5.70 19.79
C ARG A 563 20.45 -6.87 20.72
N ALA A 564 20.90 -6.58 21.95
CA ALA A 564 20.99 -7.57 23.01
C ALA A 564 19.58 -8.10 23.39
N PRO A 565 19.43 -9.42 23.66
CA PRO A 565 18.14 -9.98 24.05
C PRO A 565 17.68 -9.40 25.40
N LEU A 566 16.36 -9.21 25.56
CA LEU A 566 15.78 -8.81 26.86
C LEU A 566 15.73 -9.99 27.84
N ILE A 567 15.60 -11.21 27.30
CA ILE A 567 15.52 -12.43 28.09
C ILE A 567 16.55 -13.41 27.54
N ASP A 568 17.47 -13.84 28.40
CA ASP A 568 18.57 -14.74 28.01
C ASP A 568 18.15 -16.22 28.03
N LEU A 569 17.25 -16.56 27.09
CA LEU A 569 16.82 -17.93 26.78
C LEU A 569 16.93 -18.12 25.25
N PRO A 570 17.22 -19.30 24.69
CA PRO A 570 17.55 -19.41 23.27
C PRO A 570 16.47 -18.87 22.31
N LEU A 571 15.23 -19.35 22.43
CA LEU A 571 14.12 -18.92 21.55
C LEU A 571 13.56 -17.55 21.96
N LEU A 572 13.44 -17.31 23.27
CA LEU A 572 12.90 -16.05 23.80
C LEU A 572 13.89 -14.89 23.62
N GLY A 573 15.18 -15.19 23.67
CA GLY A 573 16.28 -14.29 23.38
C GLY A 573 16.26 -13.87 21.93
N ALA A 574 16.22 -14.81 20.99
CA ALA A 574 16.08 -14.50 19.56
C ALA A 574 14.86 -13.59 19.28
N LEU A 575 13.71 -13.90 19.90
CA LEU A 575 12.50 -13.07 19.77
C LEU A 575 12.69 -11.67 20.38
N THR A 576 13.26 -11.58 21.59
CA THR A 576 13.41 -10.30 22.32
C THR A 576 14.55 -9.41 21.81
N ARG A 577 15.38 -9.90 20.89
CA ARG A 577 16.26 -9.04 20.08
C ARG A 577 15.48 -8.22 19.05
N VAL A 578 14.34 -8.73 18.61
CA VAL A 578 13.49 -8.12 17.58
C VAL A 578 12.29 -7.41 18.21
N VAL A 579 11.73 -7.97 19.28
CA VAL A 579 10.48 -7.51 19.89
C VAL A 579 10.73 -6.93 21.27
N GLY A 580 10.26 -5.71 21.48
CA GLY A 580 10.17 -5.04 22.77
C GLY A 580 8.71 -4.98 23.26
N PHE A 581 8.52 -4.73 24.55
CA PHE A 581 7.20 -4.60 25.16
C PHE A 581 6.88 -3.13 25.40
N VAL A 582 5.67 -2.72 25.03
CA VAL A 582 5.21 -1.35 25.26
C VAL A 582 4.86 -1.20 26.75
N GLY A 583 5.43 -0.20 27.40
CA GLY A 583 5.21 0.12 28.81
C GLY A 583 3.82 0.69 29.11
N ARG A 584 3.77 1.71 29.97
CA ARG A 584 2.48 2.32 30.38
C ARG A 584 1.84 3.20 29.31
N ASP A 585 2.61 3.70 28.37
CA ASP A 585 2.07 4.56 27.32
C ASP A 585 1.13 3.76 26.41
N LYS A 586 -0.07 4.30 26.24
CA LYS A 586 -1.12 3.75 25.39
C LYS A 586 -1.72 4.89 24.59
N THR A 587 -2.05 4.59 23.35
CA THR A 587 -2.71 5.55 22.47
C THR A 587 -4.09 5.88 23.04
N SER A 588 -4.34 7.17 23.26
CA SER A 588 -5.64 7.65 23.72
C SER A 588 -6.72 7.43 22.66
N LEU A 589 -7.96 7.21 23.11
CA LEU A 589 -9.08 6.91 22.21
C LEU A 589 -9.33 8.04 21.21
N HIS A 590 -9.25 9.30 21.64
CA HIS A 590 -9.49 10.45 20.75
C HIS A 590 -8.41 10.54 19.66
N SER A 591 -7.13 10.37 19.99
CA SER A 591 -6.03 10.33 19.01
C SER A 591 -6.23 9.21 18.00
N PHE A 592 -6.62 8.02 18.45
CA PHE A 592 -6.92 6.90 17.56
C PHE A 592 -8.10 7.19 16.63
N LEU A 593 -9.17 7.81 17.14
CA LEU A 593 -10.33 8.20 16.34
C LEU A 593 -10.06 9.38 15.39
N ILE A 594 -9.15 10.28 15.74
CA ILE A 594 -8.68 11.35 14.84
C ILE A 594 -8.00 10.75 13.62
N ILE A 595 -7.27 9.63 13.79
CA ILE A 595 -6.55 8.96 12.71
C ILE A 595 -7.49 8.04 11.92
N PHE A 596 -8.19 7.13 12.59
CA PHE A 596 -8.91 6.04 11.94
C PHE A 596 -10.43 6.14 11.98
N GLY A 597 -11.01 7.14 12.66
CA GLY A 597 -12.46 7.25 12.83
C GLY A 597 -13.23 7.21 11.51
N MET A 598 -12.71 7.88 10.47
CA MET A 598 -13.26 7.88 9.12
C MET A 598 -13.44 6.47 8.52
N PHE A 599 -12.60 5.51 8.89
CA PHE A 599 -12.64 4.14 8.37
C PHE A 599 -13.23 3.13 9.35
N LEU A 600 -12.88 3.25 10.63
CA LEU A 600 -13.33 2.33 11.67
C LEU A 600 -14.84 2.39 11.86
N ILE A 601 -15.43 3.60 11.84
CA ILE A 601 -16.87 3.79 12.04
C ILE A 601 -17.70 2.99 11.02
N PRO A 602 -17.56 3.18 9.70
CA PRO A 602 -18.34 2.42 8.73
C PRO A 602 -18.08 0.91 8.79
N LEU A 603 -16.86 0.48 9.11
CA LEU A 603 -16.51 -0.94 9.26
C LEU A 603 -17.16 -1.58 10.48
N ALA A 604 -17.02 -0.95 11.66
CA ALA A 604 -17.64 -1.40 12.90
C ALA A 604 -19.17 -1.36 12.80
N GLY A 605 -19.73 -0.37 12.10
CA GLY A 605 -21.17 -0.29 11.82
C GLY A 605 -21.67 -1.43 10.94
N LEU A 606 -20.95 -1.78 9.86
CA LEU A 606 -21.28 -2.97 9.05
C LEU A 606 -21.15 -4.26 9.87
N ALA A 607 -20.10 -4.39 10.68
CA ALA A 607 -19.89 -5.54 11.56
C ALA A 607 -21.04 -5.68 12.56
N ALA A 608 -21.44 -4.58 13.21
CA ALA A 608 -22.59 -4.56 14.12
C ALA A 608 -23.89 -4.98 13.42
N LEU A 609 -24.14 -4.45 12.21
CA LEU A 609 -25.34 -4.73 11.42
C LEU A 609 -25.47 -6.22 11.03
N LEU A 610 -24.34 -6.86 10.72
CA LEU A 610 -24.30 -8.27 10.31
C LEU A 610 -24.02 -9.24 11.47
N SER A 611 -23.70 -8.72 12.66
CA SER A 611 -23.43 -9.52 13.84
C SER A 611 -24.67 -10.27 14.35
N ARG A 612 -24.48 -11.54 14.68
CA ARG A 612 -25.46 -12.41 15.33
C ARG A 612 -24.75 -13.29 16.36
N ASP A 613 -25.50 -13.77 17.35
CA ASP A 613 -25.03 -14.71 18.39
C ASP A 613 -23.70 -14.24 19.05
N THR A 614 -22.69 -15.11 19.10
CA THR A 614 -21.35 -14.83 19.64
C THR A 614 -20.71 -13.56 19.07
N ALA A 615 -20.86 -13.29 17.77
CA ALA A 615 -20.29 -12.09 17.17
C ALA A 615 -20.94 -10.83 17.74
N ARG A 616 -22.25 -10.85 18.03
CA ARG A 616 -22.96 -9.73 18.65
C ARG A 616 -22.47 -9.50 20.09
N TRP A 617 -22.24 -10.57 20.85
CA TRP A 617 -21.68 -10.46 22.21
C TRP A 617 -20.26 -9.91 22.21
N LEU A 618 -19.41 -10.30 21.25
CA LEU A 618 -18.06 -9.75 21.11
C LEU A 618 -18.08 -8.27 20.72
N MET A 619 -19.02 -7.84 19.86
CA MET A 619 -19.22 -6.41 19.56
C MET A 619 -19.63 -5.62 20.80
N LEU A 620 -20.54 -6.16 21.62
CA LEU A 620 -20.92 -5.53 22.90
C LEU A 620 -19.74 -5.50 23.88
N ALA A 621 -18.96 -6.58 23.96
CA ALA A 621 -17.76 -6.64 24.77
C ALA A 621 -16.73 -5.60 24.33
N ALA A 622 -16.56 -5.36 23.02
CA ALA A 622 -15.71 -4.29 22.52
C ALA A 622 -16.15 -2.91 23.02
N GLY A 623 -17.46 -2.62 23.02
CA GLY A 623 -18.00 -1.38 23.59
C GLY A 623 -17.73 -1.26 25.09
N ILE A 624 -17.95 -2.33 25.86
CA ILE A 624 -17.70 -2.34 27.32
C ILE A 624 -16.22 -2.16 27.63
N VAL A 625 -15.34 -2.89 26.93
CA VAL A 625 -13.88 -2.79 27.11
C VAL A 625 -13.37 -1.42 26.68
N ALA A 626 -13.96 -0.77 25.68
CA ALA A 626 -13.59 0.60 25.30
C ALA A 626 -13.88 1.57 26.46
N VAL A 627 -15.08 1.50 27.03
CA VAL A 627 -15.49 2.35 28.16
C VAL A 627 -14.63 2.07 29.39
N ALA A 628 -14.48 0.81 29.79
CA ALA A 628 -13.62 0.42 30.92
C ALA A 628 -12.16 0.85 30.68
N GLY A 629 -11.68 0.66 29.45
CA GLY A 629 -10.35 1.02 28.98
C GLY A 629 -10.03 2.50 29.13
N ILE A 630 -11.01 3.40 28.94
CA ILE A 630 -10.84 4.85 29.18
C ILE A 630 -10.45 5.10 30.65
N PHE A 631 -11.09 4.42 31.61
CA PHE A 631 -10.82 4.62 33.04
C PHE A 631 -9.49 4.01 33.50
N ILE A 632 -9.04 2.92 32.86
CA ILE A 632 -7.76 2.25 33.21
C ILE A 632 -6.57 2.72 32.36
N GLY A 633 -6.77 3.66 31.43
CA GLY A 633 -5.72 4.17 30.55
C GLY A 633 -5.35 3.22 29.40
N PHE A 634 -6.20 2.26 29.03
CA PHE A 634 -6.00 1.37 27.88
C PHE A 634 -7.28 1.17 27.05
N PRO A 635 -7.85 2.24 26.44
CA PRO A 635 -9.09 2.16 25.68
C PRO A 635 -8.99 1.24 24.45
N LEU A 636 -7.82 1.14 23.83
CA LEU A 636 -7.61 0.30 22.64
C LEU A 636 -7.55 -1.20 22.93
N ALA A 637 -7.65 -1.63 24.19
CA ALA A 637 -7.91 -3.04 24.52
C ALA A 637 -9.22 -3.54 23.87
N ALA A 638 -10.15 -2.63 23.54
CA ALA A 638 -11.38 -2.92 22.81
C ALA A 638 -11.16 -3.49 21.39
N LEU A 639 -9.99 -3.26 20.79
CA LEU A 639 -9.64 -3.79 19.48
C LEU A 639 -9.54 -5.31 19.48
N LEU A 640 -9.23 -5.95 20.63
CA LEU A 640 -9.14 -7.40 20.73
C LEU A 640 -10.50 -8.10 20.54
N PRO A 641 -11.55 -7.83 21.34
CA PRO A 641 -12.87 -8.41 21.10
C PRO A 641 -13.47 -8.00 19.74
N LEU A 642 -13.19 -6.79 19.24
CA LEU A 642 -13.59 -6.38 17.90
C LEU A 642 -12.90 -7.22 16.80
N CYS A 643 -11.60 -7.49 16.95
CA CYS A 643 -10.85 -8.38 16.07
C CYS A 643 -11.48 -9.78 16.05
N LEU A 644 -11.77 -10.35 17.22
CA LEU A 644 -12.41 -11.66 17.33
C LEU A 644 -13.80 -11.68 16.67
N ALA A 645 -14.60 -10.64 16.87
CA ALA A 645 -15.89 -10.50 16.19
C ALA A 645 -15.72 -10.47 14.67
N ALA A 646 -14.76 -9.70 14.16
CA ALA A 646 -14.46 -9.58 12.74
C ALA A 646 -13.95 -10.90 12.13
N VAL A 647 -13.09 -11.66 12.82
CA VAL A 647 -12.66 -13.00 12.39
C VAL A 647 -13.85 -13.95 12.26
N LEU A 648 -14.74 -13.97 13.26
CA LEU A 648 -15.95 -14.80 13.21
C LEU A 648 -16.90 -14.38 12.08
N LEU A 649 -17.02 -13.09 11.82
CA LEU A 649 -17.83 -12.58 10.71
C LEU A 649 -17.24 -12.95 9.35
N ALA A 650 -15.92 -12.83 9.18
CA ALA A 650 -15.22 -13.28 7.98
C ALA A 650 -15.46 -14.78 7.73
N TRP A 651 -15.35 -15.60 8.78
CA TRP A 651 -15.65 -17.03 8.74
C TRP A 651 -17.10 -17.37 8.37
N ARG A 652 -18.06 -16.67 8.98
CA ARG A 652 -19.50 -16.87 8.71
C ARG A 652 -19.86 -16.45 7.28
N HIS A 653 -19.21 -15.42 6.77
CA HIS A 653 -19.44 -14.87 5.42
C HIS A 653 -18.44 -15.40 4.38
N ALA A 654 -17.73 -16.49 4.63
CA ALA A 654 -16.72 -17.04 3.70
C ALA A 654 -17.27 -17.36 2.30
N SER A 655 -18.58 -17.61 2.16
CA SER A 655 -19.27 -17.81 0.88
C SER A 655 -19.57 -16.51 0.11
N ARG A 656 -19.33 -15.35 0.72
CA ARG A 656 -19.47 -14.01 0.14
C ARG A 656 -18.11 -13.31 0.19
N PRO A 657 -17.26 -13.48 -0.85
CA PRO A 657 -15.87 -13.03 -0.83
C PRO A 657 -15.68 -11.55 -0.45
N ALA A 658 -16.57 -10.66 -0.88
CA ALA A 658 -16.50 -9.24 -0.55
C ALA A 658 -16.77 -8.93 0.93
N ASP A 659 -17.81 -9.55 1.52
CA ASP A 659 -18.09 -9.42 2.97
C ASP A 659 -16.92 -10.03 3.79
N ALA A 660 -16.46 -11.22 3.39
CA ALA A 660 -15.34 -11.91 4.03
C ALA A 660 -14.04 -11.10 3.99
N PHE A 661 -13.73 -10.49 2.85
CA PHE A 661 -12.58 -9.60 2.68
C PHE A 661 -12.67 -8.40 3.62
N ALA A 662 -13.81 -7.71 3.66
CA ALA A 662 -13.99 -6.52 4.50
C ALA A 662 -13.84 -6.83 6.00
N PHE A 663 -14.38 -7.97 6.45
CA PHE A 663 -14.21 -8.41 7.84
C PHE A 663 -12.80 -8.92 8.14
N GLY A 664 -12.14 -9.59 7.19
CA GLY A 664 -10.72 -9.94 7.31
C GLY A 664 -9.85 -8.70 7.44
N ALA A 665 -10.12 -7.65 6.66
CA ALA A 665 -9.41 -6.37 6.72
C ALA A 665 -9.64 -5.66 8.05
N LEU A 666 -10.90 -5.65 8.56
CA LEU A 666 -11.21 -5.14 9.90
C LEU A 666 -10.43 -5.91 10.98
N ALA A 667 -10.46 -7.24 10.93
CA ALA A 667 -9.74 -8.09 11.88
C ALA A 667 -8.22 -7.82 11.87
N LEU A 668 -7.62 -7.78 10.68
CA LEU A 668 -6.19 -7.54 10.55
C LEU A 668 -5.77 -6.18 11.09
N GLY A 669 -6.47 -5.09 10.72
CA GLY A 669 -6.14 -3.78 11.27
C GLY A 669 -6.37 -3.68 12.77
N CYS A 670 -7.39 -4.38 13.32
CA CYS A 670 -7.57 -4.44 14.78
C CYS A 670 -6.41 -5.18 15.46
N ALA A 671 -5.93 -6.29 14.87
CA ALA A 671 -4.80 -7.04 15.37
C ALA A 671 -3.50 -6.23 15.31
N ILE A 672 -3.27 -5.50 14.21
CA ILE A 672 -2.11 -4.63 14.02
C ILE A 672 -2.14 -3.50 15.05
N CYS A 673 -3.23 -2.72 15.09
CA CYS A 673 -3.36 -1.59 16.01
C CYS A 673 -3.34 -2.02 17.48
N PHE A 674 -3.91 -3.17 17.83
CA PHE A 674 -3.75 -3.73 19.18
C PHE A 674 -2.31 -4.15 19.45
N GLY A 675 -1.66 -4.79 18.47
CA GLY A 675 -0.26 -5.22 18.54
C GLY A 675 0.67 -4.06 18.87
N THR A 676 0.51 -2.89 18.23
CA THR A 676 1.32 -1.70 18.50
C THR A 676 1.10 -1.09 19.90
N GLU A 677 0.05 -1.50 20.61
CA GLU A 677 -0.18 -1.10 22.01
C GLU A 677 0.51 -2.04 23.02
N VAL A 678 0.92 -3.22 22.58
CA VAL A 678 1.46 -4.29 23.46
C VAL A 678 2.94 -4.56 23.17
N ILE A 679 3.33 -4.58 21.90
CA ILE A 679 4.68 -4.87 21.44
C ILE A 679 5.16 -3.85 20.42
N TYR A 680 6.48 -3.70 20.31
CA TYR A 680 7.12 -2.92 19.26
C TYR A 680 8.32 -3.66 18.67
N ILE A 681 8.67 -3.33 17.44
CA ILE A 681 9.88 -3.82 16.79
C ILE A 681 11.05 -2.96 17.24
N ARG A 682 12.06 -3.59 17.84
CA ARG A 682 13.27 -2.93 18.35
C ARG A 682 14.16 -2.49 17.20
N ASP A 683 14.33 -1.19 17.09
CA ASP A 683 15.17 -0.52 16.10
C ASP A 683 16.11 0.49 16.77
N VAL A 684 16.58 1.49 16.03
CA VAL A 684 17.53 2.50 16.53
C VAL A 684 16.95 3.31 17.69
N PHE A 685 15.63 3.51 17.74
CA PHE A 685 14.95 4.38 18.70
C PHE A 685 14.55 3.66 19.99
N GLU A 686 14.56 2.32 20.01
CA GLU A 686 14.10 1.50 21.16
C GLU A 686 12.72 1.93 21.71
N SER A 687 11.84 2.37 20.81
CA SER A 687 10.48 2.79 21.13
C SER A 687 9.48 2.31 20.08
N ARG A 688 8.18 2.46 20.35
CA ARG A 688 7.13 2.06 19.40
C ARG A 688 6.90 3.05 18.26
N MET A 689 7.68 4.13 18.17
CA MET A 689 7.46 5.20 17.18
C MET A 689 7.39 4.67 15.75
N ASN A 690 8.43 3.96 15.29
CA ASN A 690 8.46 3.39 13.95
C ASN A 690 7.44 2.25 13.78
N THR A 691 7.18 1.49 14.85
CA THR A 691 6.14 0.45 14.81
C THR A 691 4.78 1.08 14.52
N ILE A 692 4.39 2.14 15.24
CA ILE A 692 3.15 2.88 14.96
C ILE A 692 3.20 3.47 13.56
N PHE A 693 4.25 4.20 13.19
CA PHE A 693 4.37 4.85 11.88
C PHE A 693 4.12 3.86 10.73
N LYS A 694 4.91 2.79 10.66
CA LYS A 694 4.88 1.86 9.53
C LYS A 694 3.57 1.06 9.48
N PHE A 695 3.08 0.59 10.62
CA PHE A 695 1.87 -0.24 10.67
C PHE A 695 0.56 0.55 10.62
N TYR A 696 0.51 1.79 11.12
CA TYR A 696 -0.67 2.65 10.98
C TYR A 696 -0.85 3.08 9.53
N TYR A 697 0.25 3.34 8.81
CA TYR A 697 0.20 3.67 7.39
C TYR A 697 -0.39 2.51 6.54
N GLN A 698 -0.01 1.27 6.84
CA GLN A 698 -0.62 0.08 6.22
C GLN A 698 -2.10 -0.05 6.57
N THR A 699 -2.45 0.15 7.86
CA THR A 699 -3.84 0.06 8.34
C THR A 699 -4.73 1.09 7.65
N TRP A 700 -4.23 2.31 7.42
CA TRP A 700 -4.94 3.35 6.67
C TRP A 700 -5.40 2.85 5.30
N LEU A 701 -4.51 2.22 4.54
CA LEU A 701 -4.82 1.67 3.22
C LEU A 701 -5.81 0.49 3.29
N ILE A 702 -5.57 -0.46 4.20
CA ILE A 702 -6.38 -1.69 4.34
C ILE A 702 -7.81 -1.35 4.79
N TRP A 703 -7.93 -0.57 5.86
CA TRP A 703 -9.23 -0.12 6.36
C TRP A 703 -9.90 0.85 5.41
N GLY A 704 -9.16 1.71 4.72
CA GLY A 704 -9.72 2.62 3.72
C GLY A 704 -10.50 1.89 2.61
N VAL A 705 -9.90 0.86 2.01
CA VAL A 705 -10.56 0.05 0.97
C VAL A 705 -11.81 -0.64 1.52
N ALA A 706 -11.69 -1.25 2.70
CA ALA A 706 -12.80 -1.96 3.33
C ALA A 706 -13.92 -1.01 3.80
N ALA A 707 -13.59 0.20 4.26
CA ALA A 707 -14.54 1.23 4.70
C ALA A 707 -15.34 1.82 3.54
N GLY A 708 -14.71 2.00 2.37
CA GLY A 708 -15.40 2.37 1.13
C GLY A 708 -16.47 1.34 0.77
N TYR A 709 -16.10 0.05 0.83
CA TYR A 709 -17.04 -1.05 0.64
C TYR A 709 -18.14 -1.07 1.70
N ALA A 710 -17.79 -0.90 2.98
CA ALA A 710 -18.74 -0.93 4.07
C ALA A 710 -19.77 0.19 3.98
N THR A 711 -19.35 1.40 3.61
CA THR A 711 -20.23 2.55 3.39
C THR A 711 -21.22 2.29 2.24
N TRP A 712 -20.72 1.78 1.11
CA TRP A 712 -21.58 1.37 -0.01
C TRP A 712 -22.54 0.23 0.38
N ARG A 713 -22.07 -0.74 1.16
CA ARG A 713 -22.85 -1.91 1.58
C ARG A 713 -23.97 -1.51 2.54
N VAL A 714 -23.70 -0.65 3.52
CA VAL A 714 -24.68 -0.18 4.51
C VAL A 714 -25.76 0.68 3.85
N THR A 715 -25.39 1.62 2.97
CA THR A 715 -26.37 2.41 2.19
C THR A 715 -27.26 1.52 1.32
N GLY A 716 -26.70 0.48 0.70
CA GLY A 716 -27.46 -0.51 -0.05
C GLY A 716 -28.42 -1.36 0.80
N VAL A 717 -28.10 -1.61 2.07
CA VAL A 717 -29.02 -2.27 3.01
C VAL A 717 -30.13 -1.31 3.46
N ALA A 718 -29.79 -0.06 3.76
CA ALA A 718 -30.77 0.97 4.15
C ALA A 718 -31.85 1.15 3.08
N GLY A 719 -31.47 1.23 1.80
CA GLY A 719 -32.42 1.37 0.70
C GLY A 719 -33.36 0.17 0.42
N ARG A 720 -33.23 -0.94 1.17
CA ARG A 720 -34.07 -2.16 1.02
C ARG A 720 -35.14 -2.31 2.09
N LEU A 721 -35.13 -1.47 3.13
CA LEU A 721 -36.12 -1.55 4.19
C LEU A 721 -37.49 -1.06 3.67
N PRO A 722 -38.59 -1.80 3.87
CA PRO A 722 -39.90 -1.42 3.32
C PRO A 722 -40.45 -0.11 3.91
N GLY A 723 -41.15 0.67 3.10
CA GLY A 723 -41.78 1.92 3.51
C GLY A 723 -43.04 1.72 4.38
N ALA A 724 -43.28 2.70 5.26
CA ALA A 724 -44.46 2.89 6.13
C ALA A 724 -44.51 2.12 7.46
N GLY A 725 -43.65 2.54 8.41
CA GLY A 725 -43.82 2.24 9.84
C GLY A 725 -42.83 3.05 10.70
N ARG A 726 -43.26 3.59 11.84
CA ARG A 726 -42.40 4.42 12.73
C ARG A 726 -41.10 3.70 13.14
N ARG A 727 -41.15 2.39 13.39
CA ARG A 727 -39.97 1.56 13.67
C ARG A 727 -39.03 1.44 12.46
N THR A 728 -39.58 1.38 11.26
CA THR A 728 -38.79 1.29 10.01
C THR A 728 -38.15 2.62 9.64
N VAL A 729 -38.81 3.75 9.95
CA VAL A 729 -38.23 5.10 9.82
C VAL A 729 -37.06 5.29 10.78
N VAL A 730 -37.22 4.92 12.05
CA VAL A 730 -36.12 4.99 13.04
C VAL A 730 -34.95 4.09 12.64
N ALA A 731 -35.22 2.87 12.16
CA ALA A 731 -34.18 1.97 11.67
C ALA A 731 -33.46 2.52 10.42
N HIS A 732 -34.19 3.12 9.47
CA HIS A 732 -33.59 3.80 8.32
C HIS A 732 -32.71 4.98 8.75
N SER A 733 -33.22 5.86 9.61
CA SER A 733 -32.46 7.04 10.08
C SER A 733 -31.19 6.63 10.83
N ALA A 734 -31.26 5.58 11.66
CA ALA A 734 -30.09 5.04 12.35
C ALA A 734 -29.06 4.43 11.37
N LEU A 735 -29.50 3.76 10.30
CA LEU A 735 -28.60 3.18 9.29
C LEU A 735 -27.99 4.24 8.36
N LEU A 736 -28.71 5.33 8.07
CA LEU A 736 -28.22 6.43 7.24
C LEU A 736 -27.32 7.40 8.01
N LEU A 737 -27.39 7.41 9.35
CA LEU A 737 -26.45 8.16 10.20
C LEU A 737 -25.01 7.74 9.94
N LEU A 738 -24.74 6.44 9.74
CA LEU A 738 -23.39 5.92 9.57
C LEU A 738 -22.69 6.43 8.30
N PRO A 739 -23.30 6.32 7.09
CA PRO A 739 -22.79 7.01 5.90
C PRO A 739 -22.72 8.53 6.04
N GLY A 740 -23.68 9.15 6.74
CA GLY A 740 -23.68 10.60 6.99
C GLY A 740 -22.48 11.07 7.82
N VAL A 741 -22.19 10.37 8.91
CA VAL A 741 -21.00 10.62 9.75
C VAL A 741 -19.71 10.34 8.98
N THR A 742 -19.67 9.25 8.21
CA THR A 742 -18.50 8.93 7.37
C THR A 742 -18.23 10.04 6.35
N LEU A 743 -19.27 10.56 5.71
CA LEU A 743 -19.15 11.68 4.78
C LEU A 743 -18.71 12.96 5.49
N ALA A 744 -19.24 13.26 6.68
CA ALA A 744 -18.82 14.42 7.46
C ALA A 744 -17.34 14.34 7.86
N LEU A 745 -16.86 13.16 8.27
CA LEU A 745 -15.44 12.93 8.58
C LEU A 745 -14.56 13.04 7.34
N LEU A 746 -15.03 12.57 6.18
CA LEU A 746 -14.35 12.77 4.90
C LEU A 746 -14.23 14.25 4.55
N VAL A 747 -15.34 15.00 4.63
CA VAL A 747 -15.33 16.46 4.38
C VAL A 747 -14.37 17.17 5.34
N SER A 748 -14.34 16.78 6.62
CA SER A 748 -13.34 17.25 7.59
C SER A 748 -11.91 16.89 7.16
N GLY A 749 -11.64 15.66 6.75
CA GLY A 749 -10.33 15.23 6.27
C GLY A 749 -9.85 15.99 5.02
N LEU A 750 -10.77 16.50 4.19
CA LEU A 750 -10.46 17.32 3.01
C LEU A 750 -10.01 18.75 3.33
N ILE A 751 -10.07 19.19 4.59
CA ILE A 751 -9.48 20.46 5.01
C ILE A 751 -7.96 20.45 4.80
N TYR A 752 -7.29 19.32 5.08
CA TYR A 752 -5.85 19.19 4.92
C TYR A 752 -5.38 19.43 3.46
N PRO A 753 -5.89 18.69 2.45
CA PRO A 753 -5.49 18.92 1.05
C PRO A 753 -5.93 20.29 0.51
N TRP A 754 -7.01 20.87 1.05
CA TRP A 754 -7.42 22.22 0.67
C TRP A 754 -6.43 23.29 1.14
N LEU A 755 -5.95 23.19 2.39
CA LEU A 755 -4.98 24.14 2.96
C LEU A 755 -3.54 23.89 2.55
N THR A 756 -3.26 22.77 1.89
CA THR A 756 -1.93 22.45 1.34
C THR A 756 -1.94 22.59 -0.17
N ALA A 757 -2.36 21.55 -0.91
CA ALA A 757 -2.38 21.58 -2.36
C ALA A 757 -3.30 22.66 -2.95
N GLY A 758 -4.45 22.93 -2.32
CA GLY A 758 -5.32 24.03 -2.76
C GLY A 758 -4.57 25.37 -2.75
N LYS A 759 -3.92 25.71 -1.63
CA LYS A 759 -3.07 26.90 -1.52
C LYS A 759 -1.87 26.85 -2.48
N ALA A 760 -1.24 25.70 -2.67
CA ALA A 760 -0.15 25.55 -3.63
C ALA A 760 -0.58 25.89 -5.07
N PHE A 761 -1.82 25.56 -5.45
CA PHE A 761 -2.36 25.90 -6.76
C PHE A 761 -2.79 27.36 -6.89
N THR A 762 -3.26 27.99 -5.82
CA THR A 762 -3.76 29.38 -5.86
C THR A 762 -2.70 30.42 -5.54
N GLU A 763 -1.77 30.12 -4.64
CA GLU A 763 -0.75 31.02 -4.10
C GLU A 763 0.67 30.60 -4.49
N GLY A 764 0.90 29.33 -4.84
CA GLY A 764 2.22 28.81 -5.19
C GLY A 764 2.73 29.29 -6.56
N THR A 765 4.05 29.38 -6.69
CA THR A 765 4.69 29.78 -7.95
C THR A 765 4.97 28.57 -8.83
N TYR A 766 4.97 28.74 -10.15
CA TYR A 766 5.33 27.66 -11.07
C TYR A 766 6.85 27.54 -11.16
N ALA A 767 7.40 26.39 -10.77
CA ALA A 767 8.84 26.08 -10.79
C ALA A 767 9.21 24.96 -11.78
N GLY A 768 8.21 24.30 -12.39
CA GLY A 768 8.45 23.15 -13.27
C GLY A 768 8.80 21.87 -12.50
N LEU A 769 9.20 20.80 -13.21
CA LEU A 769 9.50 19.49 -12.61
C LEU A 769 11.00 19.26 -12.35
N GLU A 770 11.85 20.09 -12.95
CA GLU A 770 13.31 19.99 -12.84
C GLU A 770 13.78 20.69 -11.55
N GLY A 771 13.46 20.08 -10.42
CA GLY A 771 13.90 20.54 -9.12
C GLY A 771 15.43 20.57 -9.00
N ARG A 772 15.95 21.55 -8.27
CA ARG A 772 17.40 21.76 -8.07
C ARG A 772 17.78 21.53 -6.62
N THR A 773 18.90 20.84 -6.39
CA THR A 773 19.54 20.80 -5.06
C THR A 773 20.21 22.14 -4.74
N PRO A 774 20.65 22.40 -3.50
CA PRO A 774 21.43 23.60 -3.18
C PRO A 774 22.68 23.75 -4.06
N ARG A 775 23.30 22.65 -4.49
CA ARG A 775 24.46 22.63 -5.40
C ARG A 775 24.12 23.08 -6.83
N GLU A 776 22.86 23.04 -7.22
CA GLU A 776 22.37 23.41 -8.56
C GLU A 776 21.63 24.77 -8.57
N ARG A 777 21.64 25.52 -7.46
CA ARG A 777 20.92 26.81 -7.34
C ARG A 777 21.45 27.87 -8.30
N THR A 778 22.77 27.94 -8.49
CA THR A 778 23.41 28.86 -9.43
C THR A 778 23.56 28.22 -10.82
N PRO A 779 23.62 29.00 -11.91
CA PRO A 779 23.93 28.47 -13.23
C PRO A 779 25.28 27.73 -13.28
N ALA A 780 26.29 28.24 -12.57
CA ALA A 780 27.62 27.64 -12.52
C ALA A 780 27.62 26.29 -11.78
N GLY A 781 26.90 26.17 -10.67
CA GLY A 781 26.72 24.90 -9.97
C GLY A 781 25.95 23.87 -10.80
N ALA A 782 24.85 24.30 -11.45
CA ALA A 782 24.08 23.43 -12.34
C ALA A 782 24.91 22.93 -13.55
N GLU A 783 25.73 23.79 -14.14
CA GLU A 783 26.66 23.44 -15.22
C GLU A 783 27.68 22.38 -14.76
N ALA A 784 28.25 22.53 -13.56
CA ALA A 784 29.21 21.56 -13.02
C ALA A 784 28.58 20.18 -12.82
N ILE A 785 27.37 20.12 -12.26
CA ILE A 785 26.63 18.86 -12.09
C ILE A 785 26.25 18.24 -13.45
N ALA A 786 25.83 19.07 -14.41
CA ALA A 786 25.56 18.59 -15.77
C ALA A 786 26.81 18.02 -16.45
N TRP A 787 27.97 18.66 -16.25
CA TRP A 787 29.26 18.18 -16.74
C TRP A 787 29.61 16.82 -16.13
N LEU A 788 29.45 16.65 -14.80
CA LEU A 788 29.69 15.37 -14.12
C LEU A 788 28.82 14.26 -14.72
N ARG A 789 27.51 14.49 -14.87
CA ARG A 789 26.58 13.49 -15.45
C ARG A 789 26.94 13.10 -16.89
N ALA A 790 27.55 14.01 -17.65
CA ALA A 790 27.88 13.79 -19.05
C ALA A 790 29.28 13.17 -19.29
N ASN A 791 30.23 13.39 -18.38
CA ASN A 791 31.64 13.08 -18.61
C ASN A 791 32.25 12.08 -17.61
N VAL A 792 31.57 11.79 -16.50
CA VAL A 792 32.08 10.90 -15.44
C VAL A 792 31.30 9.58 -15.45
N SER A 793 32.00 8.47 -15.30
CA SER A 793 31.39 7.14 -15.23
C SER A 793 30.61 6.96 -13.92
N GLY A 794 29.54 6.17 -13.94
CA GLY A 794 28.65 5.98 -12.78
C GLY A 794 29.29 5.27 -11.58
N ASP A 795 30.41 4.58 -11.80
CA ASP A 795 31.20 3.87 -10.80
C ASP A 795 32.33 4.71 -10.18
N ALA A 796 32.53 5.94 -10.66
CA ALA A 796 33.57 6.83 -10.15
C ALA A 796 33.25 7.33 -8.73
N VAL A 797 34.30 7.57 -7.94
CA VAL A 797 34.21 8.16 -6.61
C VAL A 797 34.58 9.63 -6.66
N ILE A 798 33.71 10.48 -6.13
CA ILE A 798 33.89 11.93 -6.04
C ILE A 798 34.06 12.37 -4.59
N LEU A 799 35.12 13.12 -4.30
CA LEU A 799 35.28 13.80 -3.02
C LEU A 799 34.42 15.08 -3.02
N GLU A 800 33.52 15.19 -2.03
CA GLU A 800 32.80 16.41 -1.71
C GLU A 800 32.80 16.64 -0.19
N ALA A 801 32.38 17.83 0.26
CA ALA A 801 32.28 18.12 1.67
C ALA A 801 31.25 17.25 2.41
N VAL A 802 31.64 16.76 3.59
CA VAL A 802 30.76 16.13 4.59
C VAL A 802 30.29 17.17 5.61
N GLY A 803 29.07 17.01 6.15
CA GLY A 803 28.46 17.95 7.09
C GLY A 803 27.39 17.30 7.97
N PRO A 804 26.62 18.09 8.74
CA PRO A 804 25.65 17.55 9.69
C PRO A 804 24.51 16.79 8.99
N SER A 805 23.90 15.86 9.73
CA SER A 805 22.80 15.01 9.26
C SER A 805 21.61 15.76 8.66
N TYR A 806 21.31 16.96 9.16
CA TYR A 806 20.31 17.83 8.56
C TYR A 806 20.99 19.15 8.20
N ASP A 807 21.08 19.41 6.90
CA ASP A 807 21.64 20.65 6.36
C ASP A 807 20.65 21.82 6.51
N THR A 808 20.51 22.28 7.75
CA THR A 808 19.68 23.46 8.09
C THR A 808 20.28 24.75 7.54
N GLY A 809 21.59 24.77 7.28
CA GLY A 809 22.30 25.89 6.64
C GLY A 809 22.06 25.98 5.13
N GLY A 810 21.50 24.93 4.51
CA GLY A 810 21.26 24.87 3.07
C GLY A 810 22.54 24.92 2.23
N LEU A 811 23.67 24.47 2.79
CA LEU A 811 24.99 24.47 2.17
C LEU A 811 25.17 23.34 1.16
N GLY A 812 24.31 22.32 1.14
CA GLY A 812 24.31 21.27 0.12
C GLY A 812 25.27 20.10 0.38
N TYR A 813 25.60 19.77 1.62
CA TYR A 813 26.44 18.61 1.95
C TYR A 813 25.88 17.31 1.37
N GLY A 814 26.73 16.46 0.76
CA GLY A 814 26.31 15.25 0.04
C GLY A 814 25.47 15.50 -1.21
N GLY A 815 25.33 16.77 -1.64
CA GLY A 815 24.48 17.19 -2.74
C GLY A 815 25.04 16.84 -4.12
N VAL A 816 26.37 16.74 -4.27
CA VAL A 816 26.97 16.33 -5.55
C VAL A 816 26.66 14.87 -5.82
N ALA A 817 26.87 13.98 -4.84
CA ALA A 817 26.48 12.58 -4.87
C ALA A 817 24.96 12.43 -5.07
N SER A 818 24.15 13.22 -4.34
CA SER A 818 22.69 13.18 -4.48
C SER A 818 22.22 13.49 -5.90
N SER A 819 22.81 14.50 -6.53
CA SER A 819 22.42 14.94 -7.88
C SER A 819 22.97 14.09 -9.00
N THR A 820 24.14 13.48 -8.83
CA THR A 820 24.81 12.72 -9.90
C THR A 820 24.58 11.22 -9.78
N GLY A 821 24.34 10.72 -8.56
CA GLY A 821 24.37 9.31 -8.24
C GLY A 821 25.79 8.75 -8.05
N LEU A 822 26.84 9.57 -8.15
CA LEU A 822 28.22 9.14 -7.90
C LEU A 822 28.44 8.87 -6.40
N ALA A 823 29.36 7.97 -6.08
CA ALA A 823 29.73 7.69 -4.70
C ALA A 823 30.66 8.77 -4.14
N THR A 824 30.46 9.15 -2.88
CA THR A 824 31.44 9.93 -2.10
C THR A 824 31.92 9.16 -0.88
N ILE A 825 33.08 9.56 -0.31
CA ILE A 825 33.69 8.88 0.85
C ILE A 825 32.69 8.80 2.01
N MET A 826 32.04 9.93 2.32
CA MET A 826 30.99 10.04 3.31
C MET A 826 30.03 11.19 2.98
N GLY A 827 28.73 10.88 2.92
CA GLY A 827 27.67 11.89 2.77
C GLY A 827 26.94 12.12 4.09
N TRP A 828 25.78 11.49 4.26
CA TRP A 828 24.95 11.66 5.46
C TRP A 828 25.29 10.64 6.56
N GLU A 829 26.10 11.05 7.55
CA GLU A 829 26.54 10.20 8.66
C GLU A 829 25.37 9.58 9.45
N GLY A 830 24.38 10.39 9.87
CA GLY A 830 23.24 9.90 10.64
C GLY A 830 22.42 8.84 9.90
N HIS A 831 22.22 9.00 8.59
CA HIS A 831 21.57 7.98 7.78
C HIS A 831 22.41 6.69 7.75
N GLN A 832 23.72 6.78 7.49
CA GLN A 832 24.61 5.61 7.47
C GLN A 832 24.60 4.89 8.82
N GLN A 833 24.55 5.61 9.94
CA GLN A 833 24.46 5.02 11.29
C GLN A 833 23.15 4.25 11.48
N GLN A 834 22.02 4.83 11.06
CA GLN A 834 20.70 4.20 11.19
C GLN A 834 20.62 2.87 10.43
N TRP A 835 21.17 2.83 9.22
CA TRP A 835 21.01 1.68 8.32
C TRP A 835 22.12 0.65 8.43
N ARG A 836 23.31 1.04 8.88
CA ARG A 836 24.43 0.10 9.14
C ARG A 836 24.54 -0.32 10.61
N GLY A 837 23.64 0.15 11.48
CA GLY A 837 23.62 -0.21 12.90
C GLY A 837 23.46 -1.71 13.22
N GLY A 838 23.08 -2.53 12.23
CA GLY A 838 23.09 -3.99 12.34
C GLY A 838 24.48 -4.64 12.24
N ASP A 839 25.49 -3.89 11.80
CA ASP A 839 26.87 -4.36 11.63
C ASP A 839 27.86 -3.45 12.37
N PRO A 840 28.39 -3.87 13.54
CA PRO A 840 29.33 -3.08 14.33
C PRO A 840 30.61 -2.71 13.58
N ALA A 841 31.09 -3.55 12.65
CA ALA A 841 32.30 -3.28 11.90
C ALA A 841 32.09 -2.16 10.88
N LEU A 842 30.94 -2.14 10.21
CA LEU A 842 30.58 -1.05 9.29
C LEU A 842 30.25 0.24 10.03
N LEU A 843 29.56 0.15 11.18
CA LEU A 843 29.27 1.31 12.01
C LEU A 843 30.56 2.01 12.47
N ALA A 844 31.60 1.25 12.81
CA ALA A 844 32.91 1.77 13.22
C ALA A 844 33.66 2.52 12.10
N GLN A 845 33.27 2.37 10.83
CA GLN A 845 33.92 3.08 9.71
C GLN A 845 33.36 4.47 9.44
N ILE A 846 32.18 4.82 9.96
CA ILE A 846 31.49 6.06 9.57
C ILE A 846 32.26 7.30 10.04
N ALA A 847 32.56 7.39 11.33
CA ALA A 847 33.24 8.56 11.90
C ALA A 847 34.67 8.76 11.35
N PRO A 848 35.51 7.71 11.20
CA PRO A 848 36.82 7.85 10.56
C PRO A 848 36.74 8.39 9.13
N ARG A 849 35.79 7.90 8.32
CA ARG A 849 35.60 8.38 6.94
C ARG A 849 35.24 9.87 6.87
N ALA A 850 34.35 10.33 7.75
CA ALA A 850 34.01 11.75 7.85
C ALA A 850 35.23 12.60 8.26
N ALA A 851 36.02 12.11 9.23
CA ALA A 851 37.25 12.75 9.65
C ALA A 851 38.32 12.78 8.54
N ASP A 852 38.41 11.75 7.71
CA ASP A 852 39.34 11.69 6.59
C ASP A 852 38.94 12.67 5.48
N VAL A 853 37.65 12.82 5.17
CA VAL A 853 37.17 13.87 4.25
C VAL A 853 37.60 15.25 4.74
N ALA A 854 37.35 15.55 6.02
CA ALA A 854 37.77 16.81 6.63
C ALA A 854 39.30 16.98 6.57
N THR A 855 40.06 15.91 6.84
CA THR A 855 41.52 15.90 6.76
C THR A 855 42.02 16.22 5.36
N ILE A 856 41.44 15.59 4.32
CA ILE A 856 41.84 15.84 2.92
C ILE A 856 41.64 17.31 2.55
N TYR A 857 40.56 17.96 2.99
CA TYR A 857 40.33 19.37 2.67
C TYR A 857 41.14 20.35 3.54
N THR A 858 41.48 19.99 4.78
CA THR A 858 42.14 20.89 5.75
C THR A 858 43.67 20.79 5.77
N THR A 859 44.24 19.60 5.53
CA THR A 859 45.69 19.40 5.61
C THR A 859 46.43 20.16 4.52
N THR A 860 47.62 20.67 4.87
CA THR A 860 48.58 21.25 3.91
C THR A 860 49.57 20.21 3.37
N ASP A 861 49.59 18.99 3.93
CA ASP A 861 50.42 17.88 3.46
C ASP A 861 49.77 17.15 2.28
N ALA A 862 50.28 17.39 1.07
CA ALA A 862 49.81 16.76 -0.15
C ALA A 862 50.03 15.23 -0.17
N ALA A 863 51.07 14.71 0.49
CA ALA A 863 51.33 13.27 0.53
C ALA A 863 50.29 12.55 1.40
N LEU A 864 49.95 13.13 2.56
CA LEU A 864 48.86 12.64 3.41
C LEU A 864 47.52 12.65 2.66
N ALA A 865 47.16 13.78 2.05
CA ALA A 865 45.92 13.89 1.27
C ALA A 865 45.87 12.85 0.13
N ARG A 866 46.97 12.67 -0.62
CA ARG A 866 47.06 11.66 -1.69
C ARG A 866 46.88 10.24 -1.16
N SER A 867 47.47 9.91 -0.01
CA SER A 867 47.34 8.58 0.59
C SER A 867 45.88 8.24 0.93
N LEU A 868 45.11 9.22 1.42
CA LEU A 868 43.69 9.05 1.73
C LEU A 868 42.84 8.97 0.45
N LEU A 869 43.12 9.79 -0.57
CA LEU A 869 42.45 9.69 -1.88
C LEU A 869 42.61 8.30 -2.49
N VAL A 870 43.82 7.74 -2.46
CA VAL A 870 44.11 6.38 -2.94
C VAL A 870 43.39 5.33 -2.08
N ALA A 871 43.39 5.49 -0.75
CA ALA A 871 42.75 4.54 0.16
C ALA A 871 41.23 4.40 -0.08
N TYR A 872 40.57 5.48 -0.49
CA TYR A 872 39.15 5.48 -0.82
C TYR A 872 38.84 5.35 -2.32
N GLY A 873 39.87 5.25 -3.17
CA GLY A 873 39.71 5.14 -4.63
C GLY A 873 39.04 6.38 -5.25
N VAL A 874 39.37 7.58 -4.79
CA VAL A 874 38.78 8.82 -5.31
C VAL A 874 39.31 9.14 -6.71
N ASP A 875 38.40 9.28 -7.66
CA ASP A 875 38.70 9.64 -9.06
C ASP A 875 38.63 11.16 -9.29
N TYR A 876 37.71 11.84 -8.61
CA TYR A 876 37.45 13.27 -8.81
C TYR A 876 37.36 14.03 -7.48
N ILE A 877 37.84 15.27 -7.47
CA ILE A 877 37.70 16.19 -6.33
C ILE A 877 36.80 17.35 -6.76
N TYR A 878 35.73 17.57 -6.02
CA TYR A 878 34.83 18.70 -6.20
C TYR A 878 35.25 19.86 -5.28
N LEU A 879 35.38 21.06 -5.83
CA LEU A 879 35.66 22.29 -5.09
C LEU A 879 34.66 23.39 -5.47
N GLY A 880 33.58 23.54 -4.69
CA GLY A 880 32.58 24.60 -4.85
C GLY A 880 32.47 25.50 -3.62
N ASP A 881 31.37 26.28 -3.55
CA ASP A 881 31.09 27.22 -2.46
C ASP A 881 31.04 26.54 -1.08
N THR A 882 30.42 25.36 -0.99
CA THR A 882 30.32 24.57 0.25
C THR A 882 31.69 24.21 0.81
N GLU A 883 32.58 23.68 -0.04
CA GLU A 883 33.94 23.30 0.37
C GLU A 883 34.73 24.54 0.79
N ARG A 884 34.63 25.66 0.04
CA ARG A 884 35.32 26.92 0.33
C ARG A 884 34.85 27.60 1.62
N ARG A 885 33.60 27.41 2.01
CA ARG A 885 33.05 27.93 3.28
C ARG A 885 33.33 27.03 4.47
N THR A 886 33.47 25.73 4.22
CA THR A 886 33.66 24.74 5.29
C THR A 886 35.13 24.61 5.69
N TYR A 887 36.05 24.73 4.73
CA TYR A 887 37.47 24.39 4.93
C TYR A 887 38.41 25.58 4.69
N PRO A 888 39.56 25.63 5.38
CA PRO A 888 40.49 26.75 5.33
C PRO A 888 41.21 26.86 3.97
N PRO A 889 41.45 28.08 3.43
CA PRO A 889 42.09 28.28 2.12
C PRO A 889 43.49 27.67 2.00
N GLU A 890 44.27 27.66 3.08
CA GLU A 890 45.62 27.07 3.14
C GLU A 890 45.55 25.57 2.86
N GLY A 891 44.54 24.92 3.44
CA GLY A 891 44.19 23.55 3.14
C GLY A 891 43.72 23.41 1.70
N LEU A 892 42.95 24.31 1.10
CA LEU A 892 42.45 24.11 -0.26
C LEU A 892 43.54 24.26 -1.35
N ALA A 893 44.61 25.02 -1.10
CA ALA A 893 45.64 25.34 -2.09
C ALA A 893 46.33 24.10 -2.69
N LYS A 894 46.60 23.06 -1.88
CA LYS A 894 47.29 21.84 -2.35
C LYS A 894 46.50 21.01 -3.37
N LEU A 895 45.19 21.25 -3.56
CA LEU A 895 44.38 20.45 -4.48
C LEU A 895 44.91 20.50 -5.93
N LEU A 896 45.57 21.59 -6.31
CA LEU A 896 46.26 21.75 -7.60
C LEU A 896 47.43 20.78 -7.80
N GLU A 897 48.00 20.25 -6.71
CA GLU A 897 49.07 19.24 -6.75
C GLU A 897 48.52 17.81 -6.80
N LEU A 898 47.25 17.61 -6.41
CA LEU A 898 46.64 16.29 -6.27
C LEU A 898 46.03 15.76 -7.57
N GLY A 899 45.65 16.64 -8.49
CA GLY A 899 44.99 16.26 -9.74
C GLY A 899 44.94 17.36 -10.80
N ASP A 900 44.63 16.97 -12.03
CA ASP A 900 44.47 17.87 -13.16
C ASP A 900 43.08 18.51 -13.18
N VAL A 901 43.01 19.82 -13.46
CA VAL A 901 41.72 20.52 -13.63
C VAL A 901 41.05 20.05 -14.91
N VAL A 902 39.89 19.39 -14.77
CA VAL A 902 39.09 18.86 -15.89
C VAL A 902 37.82 19.67 -16.17
N PHE A 903 37.40 20.48 -15.19
CA PHE A 903 36.31 21.44 -15.35
C PHE A 903 36.54 22.64 -14.43
N GLN A 904 36.29 23.85 -14.94
CA GLN A 904 36.37 25.08 -14.15
C GLN A 904 35.40 26.13 -14.69
N ASN A 905 34.65 26.75 -13.80
CA ASN A 905 33.86 27.95 -14.08
C ASN A 905 34.00 28.96 -12.94
N SER A 906 33.10 29.94 -12.86
CA SER A 906 33.17 31.04 -11.88
C SER A 906 33.04 30.59 -10.42
N GLU A 907 32.44 29.43 -10.14
CA GLU A 907 32.15 28.97 -8.77
C GLU A 907 32.77 27.61 -8.45
N VAL A 908 32.91 26.73 -9.45
CA VAL A 908 33.27 25.33 -9.26
C VAL A 908 34.56 25.00 -10.01
N THR A 909 35.41 24.21 -9.36
CA THR A 909 36.57 23.55 -10.00
C THR A 909 36.49 22.06 -9.70
N ILE A 910 36.66 21.22 -10.72
CA ILE A 910 36.70 19.77 -10.59
C ILE A 910 38.07 19.29 -11.05
N PHE A 911 38.72 18.51 -10.18
CA PHE A 911 40.01 17.89 -10.44
C PHE A 911 39.82 16.40 -10.72
N LYS A 912 40.57 15.84 -11.66
CA LYS A 912 40.74 14.40 -11.81
C LYS A 912 42.03 14.00 -11.09
N VAL A 913 41.95 13.04 -10.17
CA VAL A 913 43.10 12.61 -9.36
C VAL A 913 44.15 11.92 -10.23
N ASN A 914 45.42 12.24 -9.98
CA ASN A 914 46.59 11.72 -10.72
C ASN A 914 47.04 10.33 -10.29
#